data_AF-A0A3Q9FS20-F1
#
_entry.id   AF-A0A3Q9FS20-F1
#
_cell.length_a   1.000
_cell.length_b   1.000
_cell.length_c   1.000
_cell.angle_alpha   90.00
_cell.angle_beta   90.00
_cell.angle_gamma   90.00
#
_symmetry.space_group_name_H-M   'P 1'
#
loop_
_entity.id
_entity.type
_entity.pdbx_description
1 polymer ?
#
loop_
_entity_poly.entity_id
_entity_poly.type
_entity_poly.pdbx_seq_one_letter_code
_entity_poly.pdbx_strand_id
1 'polypeptide(L)'
;MNHIFNKGRLIIISLCLFLSACVDTDYTNPSEINKALPTATLSIAELKALHIGGDNDTTSIPSNIIIKGQVVSSDKEGNIYKELYIQDATGGILVRVDMSPVYTKFQLGQEISIACGNLVLGSYASNIQLGIPSLNKGVPAAGRIPSPLIQQYFSTGEVKEVAIATITVKELIENLSTYAGKRVKIDSLTVINNDAGKTFADAVNEATENRYFNDASTTENINVRTSGFSDFAGDKLPEGKGTIYGVVSRFRDEPQLIINNPREDVIDFKAVENQKPSGPIAIKTVDQLNEAFDGTTKYDEIALENWLNISEEGTRKWYINDYKGNTYANISVFKANEKRVNWLITPKLNVVAAKDKTISFRTRQEYSTGAVLKVMVSANYDGSAAPSDAKFTWTEVNAKLSNDGQSGYGSWTTSGAVDLSSYGNVVVAFYYEGEEGVTDGGYSIDDIVFNYTKDPIIPGQGYVLLDTIKSDHTLIPSTTAQFSYTDQEIIRHDGYYLAYNEDTENPIWVAYVLTAADVSGSISRTDDFRIDTSISTKSTNSKSFRTGGSLNYTYDRGHIKPASDSKLSASEMSDSFYMSNMSPQTSELNQKEWRFLEEHVRDLATQNGKIYVVSGPVLDKNYHEWIDRGVDDDGDGDIDKVAVPKAYYKVVLVLKNGTPEVHAWILPNKDKSQGNLNKYSTYKVTLQELETRTNIDFFNRVQGL
;
A
#
# COMPACT_ATOMS: atom_id res chain seq x y z
N MET A 1 -47.80 5.86 -69.30
CA MET A 1 -47.20 5.89 -70.65
C MET A 1 -45.70 6.13 -70.44
N ASN A 2 -44.88 5.10 -70.37
CA ASN A 2 -44.33 4.27 -71.47
C ASN A 2 -43.33 5.03 -72.34
N HIS A 3 -42.04 4.85 -72.08
CA HIS A 3 -41.01 4.27 -72.97
C HIS A 3 -39.76 4.03 -72.09
N ILE A 4 -39.28 2.82 -71.78
CA ILE A 4 -38.80 1.65 -72.58
C ILE A 4 -37.32 1.74 -72.98
N PHE A 5 -36.52 0.97 -72.22
CA PHE A 5 -35.31 0.20 -72.57
C PHE A 5 -33.99 0.84 -73.07
N ASN A 6 -33.03 0.95 -72.14
CA ASN A 6 -31.89 0.01 -71.94
C ASN A 6 -30.77 -0.14 -73.01
N LYS A 7 -29.54 -0.35 -72.49
CA LYS A 7 -28.28 -0.87 -73.08
C LYS A 7 -27.29 0.13 -73.71
N GLY A 8 -26.26 0.46 -72.91
CA GLY A 8 -24.95 0.92 -73.37
C GLY A 8 -23.89 0.68 -72.30
N ARG A 9 -22.98 -0.28 -72.50
CA ARG A 9 -21.83 -0.50 -71.61
C ARG A 9 -20.82 0.63 -71.83
N LEU A 10 -20.50 1.41 -70.79
CA LEU A 10 -19.22 2.11 -70.71
C LEU A 10 -18.45 1.61 -69.49
N ILE A 11 -17.25 1.10 -69.77
CA ILE A 11 -16.23 0.84 -68.75
C ILE A 11 -15.58 2.20 -68.45
N ILE A 12 -15.84 2.76 -67.27
CA ILE A 12 -15.14 3.95 -66.80
C ILE A 12 -13.87 3.48 -66.09
N ILE A 13 -12.74 3.52 -66.81
CA ILE A 13 -11.41 3.50 -66.21
C ILE A 13 -11.24 4.84 -65.51
N SER A 14 -11.46 4.89 -64.20
CA SER A 14 -11.14 6.08 -63.41
C SER A 14 -9.62 6.13 -63.21
N LEU A 15 -8.96 6.98 -64.00
CA LEU A 15 -7.52 7.18 -63.97
C LEU A 15 -7.14 7.96 -62.70
N CYS A 16 -6.81 7.24 -61.62
CA CYS A 16 -6.21 7.84 -60.43
C CYS A 16 -4.82 8.39 -60.77
N LEU A 17 -4.75 9.68 -61.10
CA LEU A 17 -3.51 10.43 -61.26
C LEU A 17 -2.85 10.60 -59.89
N PHE A 18 -1.90 9.72 -59.57
CA PHE A 18 -0.94 9.92 -58.50
C PHE A 18 -0.04 11.12 -58.85
N LEU A 19 -0.32 12.28 -58.26
CA LEU A 19 0.62 13.39 -58.22
C LEU A 19 1.66 13.12 -57.13
N SER A 20 2.63 12.26 -57.43
CA SER A 20 3.87 12.13 -56.67
C SER A 20 4.74 13.36 -56.89
N ALA A 21 4.40 14.46 -56.24
CA ALA A 21 5.25 15.64 -56.16
C ALA A 21 6.35 15.39 -55.12
N CYS A 22 7.39 14.63 -55.49
CA CYS A 22 8.67 14.68 -54.79
C CYS A 22 9.25 16.08 -54.97
N VAL A 23 9.05 16.93 -53.96
CA VAL A 23 9.95 18.07 -53.76
C VAL A 23 11.19 17.51 -53.07
N ASP A 24 12.19 17.25 -53.91
CA ASP A 24 13.54 16.94 -53.47
C ASP A 24 14.17 18.23 -52.93
N THR A 25 13.95 18.49 -51.63
CA THR A 25 14.82 19.38 -50.86
C THR A 25 15.76 18.53 -50.04
N ASP A 26 16.88 18.20 -50.65
CA ASP A 26 18.19 18.15 -50.02
C ASP A 26 18.34 19.34 -49.04
N TYR A 27 17.87 19.16 -47.80
CA TYR A 27 18.50 19.81 -46.66
C TYR A 27 19.81 19.06 -46.40
N THR A 28 20.77 19.25 -47.31
CA THR A 28 22.18 19.20 -46.96
C THR A 28 22.37 20.20 -45.82
N ASN A 29 22.29 19.72 -44.59
CA ASN A 29 22.45 20.53 -43.39
C ASN A 29 23.83 21.19 -43.49
N PRO A 30 23.92 22.53 -43.71
CA PRO A 30 25.17 23.15 -44.09
C PRO A 30 26.04 23.32 -42.84
N SER A 31 26.76 22.26 -42.50
CA SER A 31 28.03 22.25 -41.79
C SER A 31 28.21 23.35 -40.73
N GLU A 32 27.40 23.37 -39.67
CA GLU A 32 27.88 23.82 -38.35
C GLU A 32 28.72 22.71 -37.66
N ILE A 33 29.50 21.98 -38.46
CA ILE A 33 30.57 21.12 -37.96
C ILE A 33 31.69 22.05 -37.51
N ASN A 34 31.92 22.07 -36.19
CA ASN A 34 33.07 22.69 -35.54
C ASN A 34 33.18 24.22 -35.56
N LYS A 35 32.17 24.91 -35.03
CA LYS A 35 32.45 26.14 -34.28
C LYS A 35 33.15 25.76 -32.96
N ALA A 36 34.40 26.18 -32.79
CA ALA A 36 35.13 25.97 -31.53
C ALA A 36 34.34 26.59 -30.36
N LEU A 37 33.94 25.76 -29.40
CA LEU A 37 33.20 26.22 -28.23
C LEU A 37 34.08 27.16 -27.37
N PRO A 38 33.51 28.26 -26.85
CA PRO A 38 34.14 29.09 -25.84
C PRO A 38 34.76 28.26 -24.70
N THR A 39 35.99 28.62 -24.32
CA THR A 39 36.71 27.97 -23.22
C THR A 39 35.96 28.16 -21.90
N ALA A 40 35.75 27.07 -21.17
CA ALA A 40 35.20 27.14 -19.82
C ALA A 40 36.16 27.90 -18.88
N THR A 41 35.63 28.79 -18.06
CA THR A 41 36.37 29.53 -17.03
C THR A 41 36.23 28.89 -15.65
N LEU A 42 35.20 28.06 -15.46
CA LEU A 42 34.97 27.21 -14.29
C LEU A 42 34.46 25.85 -14.76
N SER A 43 34.75 24.81 -13.99
CA SER A 43 34.03 23.54 -14.07
C SER A 43 32.61 23.65 -13.47
N ILE A 44 31.76 22.67 -13.75
CA ILE A 44 30.39 22.63 -13.23
C ILE A 44 30.37 22.46 -11.70
N ALA A 45 31.31 21.71 -11.11
CA ALA A 45 31.42 21.60 -9.66
C ALA A 45 31.83 22.95 -9.00
N GLU A 46 32.79 23.66 -9.58
CA GLU A 46 33.20 24.99 -9.11
C GLU A 46 32.08 26.02 -9.27
N LEU A 47 31.31 25.96 -10.36
CA LEU A 47 30.13 26.81 -10.53
C LEU A 47 29.11 26.53 -9.41
N LYS A 48 28.73 25.26 -9.17
CA LYS A 48 27.79 24.88 -8.11
C LYS A 48 28.27 25.34 -6.73
N ALA A 49 29.56 25.27 -6.45
CA ALA A 49 30.17 25.71 -5.20
C ALA A 49 30.07 27.23 -4.92
N LEU A 50 29.73 28.05 -5.93
CA LEU A 50 29.40 29.47 -5.69
C LEU A 50 28.10 29.64 -4.90
N HIS A 51 27.17 28.68 -4.99
CA HIS A 51 25.87 28.75 -4.33
C HIS A 51 25.94 28.15 -2.92
N ILE A 52 26.01 29.03 -1.93
CA ILE A 52 26.02 28.70 -0.48
C ILE A 52 24.62 28.91 0.15
N GLY A 53 23.68 29.49 -0.62
CA GLY A 53 22.30 29.73 -0.21
C GLY A 53 21.44 28.47 -0.18
N GLY A 54 20.26 28.57 0.45
CA GLY A 54 19.24 27.52 0.43
C GLY A 54 18.20 27.72 -0.69
N ASP A 55 17.14 26.90 -0.69
CA ASP A 55 16.07 26.89 -1.71
C ASP A 55 15.31 28.21 -1.93
N ASN A 56 15.51 29.20 -1.05
CA ASN A 56 14.85 30.50 -1.06
C ASN A 56 15.81 31.66 -1.40
N ASP A 57 17.02 31.34 -1.90
CA ASP A 57 18.09 32.29 -2.20
C ASP A 57 18.64 32.08 -3.62
N THR A 58 19.30 33.09 -4.17
CA THR A 58 19.94 33.05 -5.49
C THR A 58 21.31 33.71 -5.49
N THR A 59 22.29 33.04 -6.08
CA THR A 59 23.64 33.57 -6.25
C THR A 59 23.83 34.11 -7.67
N SER A 60 24.08 35.42 -7.78
CA SER A 60 24.43 36.08 -9.05
C SER A 60 25.79 35.62 -9.57
N ILE A 61 25.87 35.28 -10.86
CA ILE A 61 27.09 34.76 -11.47
C ILE A 61 27.85 35.91 -12.19
N PRO A 62 29.17 36.05 -11.99
CA PRO A 62 29.96 37.09 -12.67
C PRO A 62 29.90 37.00 -14.21
N SER A 63 29.98 38.16 -14.87
CA SER A 63 29.70 38.30 -16.30
C SER A 63 30.67 37.55 -17.22
N ASN A 64 31.86 37.22 -16.74
CA ASN A 64 32.90 36.50 -17.48
C ASN A 64 32.84 34.97 -17.32
N ILE A 65 31.91 34.43 -16.53
CA ILE A 65 31.87 32.98 -16.28
C ILE A 65 31.26 32.23 -17.47
N ILE A 66 31.97 31.20 -17.91
CA ILE A 66 31.53 30.24 -18.93
C ILE A 66 31.74 28.83 -18.36
N ILE A 67 30.72 27.97 -18.47
CA ILE A 67 30.87 26.52 -18.29
C ILE A 67 30.80 25.82 -19.64
N LYS A 68 31.44 24.66 -19.75
CA LYS A 68 31.28 23.73 -20.87
C LYS A 68 30.83 22.38 -20.32
N GLY A 69 29.88 21.74 -20.98
CA GLY A 69 29.41 20.41 -20.61
C GLY A 69 28.79 19.67 -21.78
N GLN A 70 28.54 18.39 -21.58
CA GLN A 70 27.83 17.52 -22.49
C GLN A 70 26.37 17.39 -22.05
N VAL A 71 25.43 17.44 -22.99
CA VAL A 71 23.99 17.23 -22.74
C VAL A 71 23.73 15.76 -22.40
N VAL A 72 23.02 15.53 -21.29
CA VAL A 72 22.73 14.18 -20.78
C VAL A 72 21.24 13.87 -20.59
N SER A 73 20.38 14.87 -20.74
CA SER A 73 18.92 14.73 -20.77
C SER A 73 18.36 14.77 -22.19
N SER A 74 17.18 14.19 -22.38
CA SER A 74 16.31 14.42 -23.54
C SER A 74 14.85 14.48 -23.09
N ASP A 75 14.09 15.47 -23.57
CA ASP A 75 12.64 15.56 -23.34
C ASP A 75 11.81 14.87 -24.43
N LYS A 76 12.44 14.08 -25.30
CA LYS A 76 11.81 13.46 -26.48
C LYS A 76 10.60 12.59 -26.15
N GLU A 77 10.65 11.83 -25.06
CA GLU A 77 9.56 10.95 -24.60
C GLU A 77 8.79 11.57 -23.41
N GLY A 78 8.89 12.89 -23.17
CA GLY A 78 8.05 13.65 -22.23
C GLY A 78 8.37 13.57 -20.73
N ASN A 79 9.34 12.75 -20.29
CA ASN A 79 9.66 12.62 -18.87
C ASN A 79 10.36 13.85 -18.24
N ILE A 80 11.10 14.59 -19.06
CA ILE A 80 11.77 15.84 -18.69
C ILE A 80 11.01 16.99 -19.35
N TYR A 81 10.78 18.12 -18.68
CA TYR A 81 9.99 19.21 -19.26
C TYR A 81 10.55 20.60 -18.93
N LYS A 82 10.95 21.35 -19.96
CA LYS A 82 11.50 22.72 -19.84
C LYS A 82 12.74 22.77 -18.92
N GLU A 83 13.56 21.74 -19.04
CA GLU A 83 14.73 21.43 -18.25
C GLU A 83 15.79 20.80 -19.17
N LEU A 84 17.06 21.12 -18.93
CA LEU A 84 18.21 20.61 -19.67
C LEU A 84 19.31 20.27 -18.67
N TYR A 85 19.76 19.02 -18.63
CA TYR A 85 20.87 18.60 -17.79
C TYR A 85 22.15 18.50 -18.62
N ILE A 86 23.22 19.10 -18.10
CA ILE A 86 24.57 18.97 -18.65
C ILE A 86 25.57 18.56 -17.57
N GLN A 87 26.65 17.91 -18.00
CA GLN A 87 27.75 17.52 -17.12
C GLN A 87 29.14 17.74 -17.74
N ASP A 88 30.14 17.79 -16.87
CA ASP A 88 31.55 17.62 -17.20
C ASP A 88 32.16 16.52 -16.30
N ALA A 89 33.49 16.36 -16.32
CA ALA A 89 34.15 15.38 -15.47
C ALA A 89 33.91 15.62 -13.96
N THR A 90 33.76 16.89 -13.56
CA THR A 90 33.63 17.31 -12.16
C THR A 90 32.21 17.17 -11.63
N GLY A 91 31.20 17.64 -12.38
CA GLY A 91 29.85 17.85 -11.87
C GLY A 91 28.79 17.82 -12.98
N GLY A 92 27.53 17.72 -12.58
CA GLY A 92 26.39 17.96 -13.46
C GLY A 92 25.46 19.02 -12.86
N ILE A 93 24.67 19.67 -13.71
CA ILE A 93 23.77 20.77 -13.33
C ILE A 93 22.49 20.79 -14.17
N LEU A 94 21.38 21.10 -13.51
CA LEU A 94 20.10 21.38 -14.14
C LEU A 94 20.07 22.83 -14.65
N VAL A 95 19.74 23.03 -15.93
CA VAL A 95 19.53 24.33 -16.55
C VAL A 95 18.06 24.51 -16.89
N ARG A 96 17.46 25.60 -16.43
CA ARG A 96 16.04 25.91 -16.58
C ARG A 96 15.81 26.63 -17.91
N VAL A 97 15.03 26.06 -18.82
CA VAL A 97 14.81 26.61 -20.18
C VAL A 97 13.32 26.66 -20.52
N ASP A 98 12.83 27.78 -21.03
CA ASP A 98 11.41 27.91 -21.42
C ASP A 98 11.24 27.53 -22.91
N MET A 99 11.55 26.27 -23.19
CA MET A 99 11.54 25.65 -24.51
C MET A 99 11.00 24.22 -24.38
N SER A 100 10.19 23.79 -25.35
CA SER A 100 9.81 22.39 -25.54
C SER A 100 9.40 22.21 -27.02
N PRO A 101 9.88 21.17 -27.73
CA PRO A 101 10.82 20.16 -27.26
C PRO A 101 12.28 20.67 -27.27
N VAL A 102 12.98 20.54 -26.15
CA VAL A 102 14.39 20.92 -25.94
C VAL A 102 15.33 20.08 -26.82
N TYR A 103 15.03 18.79 -27.01
CA TYR A 103 15.85 17.86 -27.79
C TYR A 103 16.06 18.30 -29.25
N THR A 104 15.15 19.10 -29.80
CA THR A 104 15.25 19.66 -31.17
C THR A 104 16.39 20.68 -31.29
N LYS A 105 16.81 21.30 -30.18
CA LYS A 105 17.91 22.27 -30.13
C LYS A 105 19.17 21.71 -29.48
N PHE A 106 19.03 20.78 -28.53
CA PHE A 106 20.12 20.19 -27.77
C PHE A 106 19.99 18.66 -27.75
N GLN A 107 20.77 17.98 -28.58
CA GLN A 107 20.74 16.53 -28.70
C GLN A 107 21.44 15.84 -27.52
N LEU A 108 21.06 14.60 -27.19
CA LEU A 108 21.80 13.80 -26.22
C LEU A 108 23.26 13.62 -26.69
N GLY A 109 24.24 13.83 -25.80
CA GLY A 109 25.66 13.77 -26.14
C GLY A 109 26.23 15.03 -26.79
N GLN A 110 25.42 16.05 -27.11
CA GLN A 110 25.85 17.34 -27.64
C GLN A 110 26.76 18.08 -26.65
N GLU A 111 27.99 18.42 -27.05
CA GLU A 111 28.79 19.40 -26.32
C GLU A 111 28.17 20.79 -26.46
N ILE A 112 28.05 21.51 -25.35
CA ILE A 112 27.62 22.91 -25.31
C ILE A 112 28.50 23.73 -24.36
N SER A 113 28.55 25.04 -24.59
CA SER A 113 29.03 26.01 -23.61
C SER A 113 27.91 26.98 -23.23
N ILE A 114 27.82 27.34 -21.95
CA ILE A 114 26.88 28.32 -21.43
C ILE A 114 27.68 29.50 -20.89
N ALA A 115 27.44 30.70 -21.44
CA ALA A 115 27.87 31.95 -20.81
C ALA A 115 26.92 32.24 -19.64
N CYS A 116 27.42 32.17 -18.42
CA CYS A 116 26.61 32.28 -17.21
C CYS A 116 26.39 33.73 -16.73
N GLY A 117 26.99 34.71 -17.39
CA GLY A 117 26.85 36.11 -17.01
C GLY A 117 25.40 36.61 -17.04
N ASN A 118 24.95 37.21 -15.93
CA ASN A 118 23.55 37.62 -15.66
C ASN A 118 22.55 36.47 -15.45
N LEU A 119 23.02 35.21 -15.43
CA LEU A 119 22.25 34.10 -14.86
C LEU A 119 22.50 34.04 -13.34
N VAL A 120 21.65 33.28 -12.65
CA VAL A 120 21.76 32.96 -11.23
C VAL A 120 21.81 31.46 -11.02
N LEU A 121 22.47 31.06 -9.93
CA LEU A 121 22.23 29.77 -9.30
C LEU A 121 21.13 29.93 -8.24
N GLY A 122 20.22 28.98 -8.16
CA GLY A 122 19.29 28.82 -7.05
C GLY A 122 19.08 27.34 -6.77
N SER A 123 18.34 27.01 -5.72
CA SER A 123 18.03 25.62 -5.37
C SER A 123 16.53 25.37 -5.27
N TYR A 124 16.10 24.13 -5.49
CA TYR A 124 14.77 23.66 -5.12
C TYR A 124 14.89 22.24 -4.56
N ALA A 125 14.44 22.03 -3.32
CA ALA A 125 14.67 20.81 -2.57
C ALA A 125 16.16 20.40 -2.62
N SER A 126 17.06 21.35 -2.34
CA SER A 126 18.51 21.21 -2.38
C SER A 126 19.12 20.85 -3.75
N ASN A 127 18.33 20.76 -4.82
CA ASN A 127 18.81 20.54 -6.18
C ASN A 127 19.19 21.88 -6.84
N ILE A 128 20.48 22.10 -7.07
CA ILE A 128 21.04 23.35 -7.62
C ILE A 128 20.73 23.48 -9.11
N GLN A 129 20.25 24.66 -9.51
CA GLN A 129 19.74 24.96 -10.86
C GLN A 129 20.31 26.27 -11.38
N LEU A 130 20.65 26.30 -12.67
CA LEU A 130 21.05 27.49 -13.41
C LEU A 130 19.85 28.08 -14.16
N GLY A 131 19.62 29.39 -14.04
CA GLY A 131 18.50 30.06 -14.70
C GLY A 131 18.62 31.59 -14.70
N ILE A 132 17.60 32.28 -15.20
CA ILE A 132 17.50 33.75 -15.06
C ILE A 132 17.09 34.14 -13.64
N PRO A 133 17.43 35.35 -13.14
CA PRO A 133 16.82 35.89 -11.94
C PRO A 133 15.29 35.89 -12.03
N SER A 134 14.61 35.32 -11.04
CA SER A 134 13.14 35.23 -10.99
C SER A 134 12.63 35.21 -9.54
N LEU A 135 11.32 35.32 -9.38
CA LEU A 135 10.62 35.13 -8.11
C LEU A 135 9.65 33.95 -8.22
N ASN A 136 9.75 32.99 -7.30
CA ASN A 136 8.76 31.94 -7.08
C ASN A 136 7.93 32.29 -5.84
N LYS A 137 6.63 32.58 -6.01
CA LYS A 137 5.73 33.04 -4.93
C LYS A 137 6.30 34.22 -4.10
N GLY A 138 7.06 35.11 -4.74
CA GLY A 138 7.68 36.29 -4.11
C GLY A 138 9.08 36.06 -3.52
N VAL A 139 9.59 34.83 -3.57
CA VAL A 139 10.92 34.44 -3.05
C VAL A 139 11.92 34.31 -4.22
N PRO A 140 13.20 34.74 -4.10
CA PRO A 140 14.22 34.55 -5.13
C PRO A 140 14.33 33.10 -5.61
N ALA A 141 14.41 32.89 -6.92
CA ALA A 141 14.58 31.57 -7.53
C ALA A 141 15.25 31.65 -8.92
N ALA A 142 15.87 30.55 -9.35
CA ALA A 142 16.34 30.38 -10.73
C ALA A 142 15.16 30.12 -11.69
N GLY A 143 14.81 31.13 -12.48
CA GLY A 143 13.76 31.08 -13.50
C GLY A 143 14.21 30.43 -14.81
N ARG A 144 13.24 30.02 -15.63
CA ARG A 144 13.50 29.45 -16.96
C ARG A 144 14.01 30.51 -17.94
N ILE A 145 15.12 30.25 -18.62
CA ILE A 145 15.67 31.09 -19.69
C ILE A 145 14.70 31.06 -20.88
N PRO A 146 14.11 32.20 -21.28
CA PRO A 146 13.16 32.26 -22.40
C PRO A 146 13.77 31.74 -23.71
N SER A 147 13.01 30.97 -24.50
CA SER A 147 13.46 30.44 -25.80
C SER A 147 14.18 31.47 -26.71
N PRO A 148 13.70 32.72 -26.86
CA PRO A 148 14.41 33.74 -27.65
C PRO A 148 15.80 34.14 -27.13
N LEU A 149 16.06 33.96 -25.83
CA LEU A 149 17.35 34.28 -25.20
C LEU A 149 18.33 33.10 -25.21
N ILE A 150 17.91 31.89 -25.59
CA ILE A 150 18.80 30.71 -25.63
C ILE A 150 20.02 30.97 -26.52
N GLN A 151 19.87 31.62 -27.67
CA GLN A 151 21.01 31.93 -28.55
C GLN A 151 22.01 32.96 -27.96
N GLN A 152 21.61 33.73 -26.94
CA GLN A 152 22.50 34.66 -26.25
C GLN A 152 23.44 33.95 -25.27
N TYR A 153 22.95 32.89 -24.60
CA TYR A 153 23.70 32.20 -23.55
C TYR A 153 24.39 30.93 -24.03
N PHE A 154 23.85 30.24 -25.04
CA PHE A 154 24.28 28.90 -25.43
C PHE A 154 25.06 28.89 -26.76
N SER A 155 26.14 28.10 -26.83
CA SER A 155 26.78 27.68 -28.08
C SER A 155 26.86 26.15 -28.13
N THR A 156 26.66 25.58 -29.32
CA THR A 156 26.67 24.14 -29.60
C THR A 156 27.96 23.72 -30.34
N GLY A 157 28.50 22.56 -30.01
CA GLY A 157 29.71 21.96 -30.60
C GLY A 157 29.43 20.65 -31.33
N GLU A 158 30.24 19.63 -31.12
CA GLU A 158 30.02 18.27 -31.67
C GLU A 158 29.08 17.44 -30.78
N VAL A 159 28.37 16.48 -31.38
CA VAL A 159 27.70 15.40 -30.65
C VAL A 159 28.71 14.27 -30.42
N LYS A 160 28.85 13.83 -29.17
CA LYS A 160 29.77 12.78 -28.72
C LYS A 160 29.03 11.76 -27.87
N GLU A 161 29.59 10.56 -27.77
CA GLU A 161 29.09 9.55 -26.82
C GLU A 161 29.11 10.11 -25.39
N VAL A 162 28.05 9.84 -24.61
CA VAL A 162 27.94 10.38 -23.25
C VAL A 162 28.94 9.66 -22.33
N ALA A 163 29.75 10.42 -21.61
CA ALA A 163 30.61 9.85 -20.57
C ALA A 163 29.78 9.42 -19.36
N ILE A 164 29.56 8.13 -19.13
CA ILE A 164 28.68 7.64 -18.06
C ILE A 164 29.49 6.91 -16.98
N ALA A 165 29.37 7.36 -15.73
CA ALA A 165 29.93 6.66 -14.58
C ALA A 165 29.05 5.45 -14.22
N THR A 166 29.66 4.28 -14.02
CA THR A 166 28.98 3.11 -13.47
C THR A 166 29.15 3.12 -11.96
N ILE A 167 28.04 3.15 -11.21
CA ILE A 167 28.02 3.29 -9.74
C ILE A 167 27.01 2.33 -9.11
N THR A 168 27.01 2.26 -7.79
CA THR A 168 26.01 1.51 -6.99
C THR A 168 25.00 2.46 -6.33
N VAL A 169 23.85 1.92 -5.90
CA VAL A 169 22.85 2.68 -5.11
C VAL A 169 23.47 3.22 -3.82
N LYS A 170 24.27 2.41 -3.13
CA LYS A 170 25.03 2.84 -1.95
C LYS A 170 25.95 4.03 -2.24
N GLU A 171 26.76 3.92 -3.29
CA GLU A 171 27.70 5.00 -3.66
C GLU A 171 26.96 6.29 -4.02
N LEU A 172 25.82 6.17 -4.72
CA LEU A 172 24.97 7.31 -5.07
C LEU A 172 24.43 8.03 -3.83
N ILE A 173 23.95 7.28 -2.82
CA ILE A 173 23.44 7.83 -1.56
C ILE A 173 24.59 8.52 -0.79
N GLU A 174 25.72 7.84 -0.62
CA GLU A 174 26.89 8.37 0.10
C GLU A 174 27.50 9.61 -0.57
N ASN A 175 27.29 9.81 -1.89
CA ASN A 175 27.94 10.86 -2.69
C ASN A 175 26.96 11.72 -3.51
N LEU A 176 25.70 11.85 -3.10
CA LEU A 176 24.62 12.47 -3.88
C LEU A 176 24.97 13.86 -4.45
N SER A 177 25.60 14.74 -3.68
CA SER A 177 25.98 16.08 -4.15
C SER A 177 26.94 16.09 -5.35
N THR A 178 27.78 15.06 -5.47
CA THR A 178 28.73 14.85 -6.59
C THR A 178 28.02 14.38 -7.86
N TYR A 179 27.01 13.52 -7.69
CA TYR A 179 26.28 12.91 -8.79
C TYR A 179 25.06 13.72 -9.24
N ALA A 180 24.45 14.54 -8.39
CA ALA A 180 23.29 15.38 -8.73
C ALA A 180 23.56 16.24 -9.98
N GLY A 181 22.78 15.98 -11.03
CA GLY A 181 22.86 16.56 -12.37
C GLY A 181 23.67 15.77 -13.40
N LYS A 182 24.42 14.73 -12.99
CA LYS A 182 25.14 13.81 -13.90
C LYS A 182 24.24 12.68 -14.37
N ARG A 183 24.58 12.07 -15.49
CA ARG A 183 24.02 10.79 -15.93
C ARG A 183 24.92 9.63 -15.51
N VAL A 184 24.31 8.66 -14.86
CA VAL A 184 24.96 7.49 -14.28
C VAL A 184 24.37 6.21 -14.87
N LYS A 185 25.12 5.12 -14.75
CA LYS A 185 24.69 3.75 -15.01
C LYS A 185 24.69 3.02 -13.67
N ILE A 186 23.60 2.34 -13.34
CA ILE A 186 23.55 1.41 -12.21
C ILE A 186 23.16 0.05 -12.77
N ASP A 187 24.09 -0.88 -12.70
CA ASP A 187 23.85 -2.28 -13.06
C ASP A 187 23.12 -3.02 -11.93
N SER A 188 22.58 -4.20 -12.23
CA SER A 188 22.03 -5.11 -11.23
C SER A 188 20.80 -4.60 -10.45
N LEU A 189 20.06 -3.63 -10.97
CA LEU A 189 18.83 -3.15 -10.35
C LEU A 189 17.67 -4.15 -10.51
N THR A 190 16.89 -4.31 -9.45
CA THR A 190 15.59 -5.01 -9.42
C THR A 190 14.51 -4.07 -8.90
N VAL A 191 13.28 -4.17 -9.41
CA VAL A 191 12.09 -3.46 -8.88
C VAL A 191 11.77 -4.00 -7.47
N ILE A 192 11.45 -3.12 -6.51
CA ILE A 192 11.15 -3.48 -5.11
C ILE A 192 9.87 -2.76 -4.60
N ASN A 193 9.56 -2.79 -3.29
CA ASN A 193 8.39 -2.11 -2.66
C ASN A 193 7.03 -2.40 -3.32
N ASN A 194 6.78 -3.65 -3.72
CA ASN A 194 5.56 -4.06 -4.42
C ASN A 194 5.27 -3.22 -5.69
N ASP A 195 6.29 -2.62 -6.33
CA ASP A 195 6.16 -1.96 -7.63
C ASP A 195 6.20 -2.94 -8.82
N ALA A 196 6.54 -4.21 -8.58
CA ALA A 196 6.51 -5.25 -9.61
C ALA A 196 5.14 -5.30 -10.31
N GLY A 197 5.14 -5.37 -11.65
CA GLY A 197 3.92 -5.38 -12.46
C GLY A 197 3.21 -4.03 -12.65
N LYS A 198 3.57 -2.97 -11.89
CA LYS A 198 3.05 -1.61 -12.08
C LYS A 198 3.64 -0.95 -13.34
N THR A 199 3.04 0.17 -13.73
CA THR A 199 3.53 1.05 -14.79
C THR A 199 4.54 2.08 -14.25
N PHE A 200 5.35 2.67 -15.14
CA PHE A 200 6.33 3.70 -14.75
C PHE A 200 5.68 4.92 -14.06
N ALA A 201 4.49 5.33 -14.51
CA ALA A 201 3.67 6.37 -13.90
C ALA A 201 2.16 6.14 -14.13
N ASP A 202 1.30 7.03 -13.65
CA ASP A 202 -0.13 6.99 -13.95
C ASP A 202 -0.41 7.80 -15.23
N ALA A 203 -0.49 7.10 -16.35
CA ALA A 203 -0.83 7.68 -17.65
C ALA A 203 -2.33 8.03 -17.81
N VAL A 204 -3.20 7.57 -16.90
CA VAL A 204 -4.65 7.82 -16.99
C VAL A 204 -5.00 9.13 -16.30
N ASN A 205 -4.41 9.40 -15.14
CA ASN A 205 -4.59 10.64 -14.38
C ASN A 205 -3.44 11.64 -14.58
N GLU A 206 -2.51 11.35 -15.49
CA GLU A 206 -1.28 12.14 -15.77
C GLU A 206 -0.41 12.40 -14.51
N ALA A 207 -0.51 11.51 -13.50
CA ALA A 207 0.16 11.68 -12.22
C ALA A 207 1.61 11.18 -12.25
N THR A 208 2.50 12.00 -11.68
CA THR A 208 3.96 11.71 -11.61
C THR A 208 4.26 10.79 -10.45
N GLU A 209 4.79 9.60 -10.75
CA GLU A 209 5.08 8.55 -9.77
C GLU A 209 6.58 8.41 -9.48
N ASN A 210 6.88 7.81 -8.33
CA ASN A 210 8.20 7.33 -7.97
C ASN A 210 8.13 5.79 -7.92
N ARG A 211 8.99 5.10 -8.68
CA ARG A 211 9.09 3.64 -8.68
C ARG A 211 10.44 3.20 -8.14
N TYR A 212 10.44 2.24 -7.22
CA TYR A 212 11.62 1.96 -6.41
C TYR A 212 12.40 0.74 -6.91
N PHE A 213 13.73 0.88 -6.89
CA PHE A 213 14.68 -0.16 -7.30
C PHE A 213 15.81 -0.29 -6.27
N ASN A 214 16.47 -1.45 -6.27
CA ASN A 214 17.64 -1.74 -5.42
C ASN A 214 18.64 -2.64 -6.19
N ASP A 215 19.95 -2.48 -5.97
CA ASP A 215 21.03 -3.24 -6.62
C ASP A 215 21.74 -4.25 -5.69
N ALA A 216 21.23 -4.40 -4.47
CA ALA A 216 21.77 -5.12 -3.31
C ALA A 216 23.07 -4.56 -2.71
N SER A 217 23.50 -3.34 -3.07
CA SER A 217 24.66 -2.67 -2.45
C SER A 217 24.36 -2.06 -1.06
N THR A 218 23.08 -1.80 -0.78
CA THR A 218 22.56 -1.27 0.49
C THR A 218 21.09 -1.67 0.67
N THR A 219 20.57 -1.57 1.91
CA THR A 219 19.14 -1.76 2.21
C THR A 219 18.27 -0.56 1.81
N GLU A 220 18.89 0.58 1.50
CA GLU A 220 18.21 1.78 1.02
C GLU A 220 17.93 1.69 -0.49
N ASN A 221 16.82 2.30 -0.93
CA ASN A 221 16.32 2.14 -2.29
C ASN A 221 16.49 3.43 -3.11
N ILE A 222 16.74 3.29 -4.41
CA ILE A 222 16.70 4.41 -5.35
C ILE A 222 15.31 4.49 -6.00
N ASN A 223 14.75 5.70 -6.13
CA ASN A 223 13.54 5.89 -6.94
C ASN A 223 13.90 6.31 -8.37
N VAL A 224 13.21 5.74 -9.34
CA VAL A 224 13.07 6.25 -10.71
C VAL A 224 11.79 7.09 -10.73
N ARG A 225 11.93 8.39 -10.98
CA ARG A 225 10.81 9.33 -11.04
C ARG A 225 10.34 9.48 -12.47
N THR A 226 9.05 9.23 -12.71
CA THR A 226 8.45 9.33 -14.05
C THR A 226 7.21 10.23 -14.05
N SER A 227 7.19 11.20 -14.96
CA SER A 227 6.03 12.06 -15.27
C SER A 227 4.87 11.22 -15.82
N GLY A 228 3.65 11.43 -15.32
CA GLY A 228 2.46 10.83 -15.92
C GLY A 228 2.12 11.37 -17.32
N PHE A 229 2.77 12.47 -17.74
CA PHE A 229 2.72 13.03 -19.09
C PHE A 229 3.78 12.43 -20.05
N SER A 230 4.60 11.46 -19.62
CA SER A 230 5.56 10.82 -20.53
C SER A 230 4.87 9.82 -21.47
N ASP A 231 5.37 9.68 -22.70
CA ASP A 231 4.78 8.77 -23.70
C ASP A 231 4.83 7.30 -23.26
N PHE A 232 5.70 6.98 -22.28
CA PHE A 232 5.89 5.67 -21.67
C PHE A 232 5.34 5.56 -20.24
N ALA A 233 4.57 6.55 -19.74
CA ALA A 233 4.02 6.53 -18.39
C ALA A 233 3.24 5.23 -18.10
N GLY A 234 2.48 4.76 -19.10
CA GLY A 234 1.68 3.53 -19.04
C GLY A 234 2.44 2.25 -19.38
N ASP A 235 3.72 2.31 -19.73
CA ASP A 235 4.53 1.11 -19.95
C ASP A 235 4.78 0.41 -18.61
N LYS A 236 4.75 -0.92 -18.63
CA LYS A 236 5.09 -1.72 -17.45
C LYS A 236 6.56 -1.58 -17.07
N LEU A 237 6.81 -1.55 -15.77
CA LEU A 237 8.15 -1.72 -15.23
C LEU A 237 8.73 -3.09 -15.65
N PRO A 238 10.05 -3.18 -15.84
CA PRO A 238 10.69 -4.40 -16.26
C PRO A 238 10.69 -5.46 -15.15
N GLU A 239 10.71 -6.74 -15.55
CA GLU A 239 10.81 -7.86 -14.62
C GLU A 239 12.26 -8.35 -14.46
N GLY A 240 12.57 -8.86 -13.27
CA GLY A 240 13.87 -9.43 -12.96
C GLY A 240 14.96 -8.37 -12.70
N LYS A 241 16.18 -8.66 -13.17
CA LYS A 241 17.38 -7.87 -12.86
C LYS A 241 17.98 -7.30 -14.14
N GLY A 242 18.28 -6.01 -14.15
CA GLY A 242 18.85 -5.32 -15.31
C GLY A 242 19.66 -4.07 -14.94
N THR A 243 19.74 -3.15 -15.89
CA THR A 243 20.60 -1.95 -15.81
C THR A 243 19.76 -0.71 -16.09
N ILE A 244 19.91 0.32 -15.26
CA ILE A 244 19.30 1.63 -15.50
C ILE A 244 20.37 2.70 -15.74
N TYR A 245 20.20 3.44 -16.83
CA TYR A 245 20.87 4.71 -17.09
C TYR A 245 19.93 5.84 -16.71
N GLY A 246 20.37 6.78 -15.89
CA GLY A 246 19.50 7.87 -15.45
C GLY A 246 20.27 9.14 -15.15
N VAL A 247 19.63 10.28 -15.36
CA VAL A 247 20.10 11.55 -14.82
C VAL A 247 19.76 11.60 -13.34
N VAL A 248 20.76 11.80 -12.50
CA VAL A 248 20.55 11.95 -11.05
C VAL A 248 19.97 13.32 -10.76
N SER A 249 18.81 13.35 -10.12
CA SER A 249 18.24 14.50 -9.43
C SER A 249 18.28 14.26 -7.92
N ARG A 250 17.90 15.27 -7.13
CA ARG A 250 17.67 15.12 -5.69
C ARG A 250 16.41 15.86 -5.27
N PHE A 251 15.77 15.35 -4.22
CA PHE A 251 14.71 16.05 -3.51
C PHE A 251 15.03 16.03 -2.02
N ARG A 252 15.50 17.17 -1.49
CA ARG A 252 16.19 17.28 -0.20
C ARG A 252 17.38 16.33 -0.20
N ASP A 253 17.40 15.33 0.68
CA ASP A 253 18.48 14.35 0.79
C ASP A 253 18.16 13.02 0.08
N GLU A 254 16.98 12.90 -0.54
CA GLU A 254 16.61 11.72 -1.33
C GLU A 254 17.19 11.81 -2.75
N PRO A 255 18.00 10.83 -3.20
CA PRO A 255 18.43 10.72 -4.59
C PRO A 255 17.25 10.29 -5.47
N GLN A 256 17.23 10.75 -6.72
CA GLN A 256 16.22 10.36 -7.71
C GLN A 256 16.89 10.09 -9.05
N LEU A 257 16.45 9.07 -9.79
CA LEU A 257 16.83 8.86 -11.18
C LEU A 257 15.71 9.35 -12.10
N ILE A 258 16.08 10.11 -13.13
CA ILE A 258 15.18 10.53 -14.21
C ILE A 258 15.71 9.90 -15.50
N ILE A 259 14.90 9.03 -16.11
CA ILE A 259 15.22 8.38 -17.39
C ILE A 259 14.71 9.23 -18.57
N ASN A 260 15.44 9.21 -19.69
CA ASN A 260 15.08 9.88 -20.93
C ASN A 260 14.06 9.05 -21.75
N ASN A 261 14.29 7.73 -21.84
CA ASN A 261 13.53 6.78 -22.66
C ASN A 261 13.75 5.35 -22.12
N PRO A 262 12.73 4.61 -21.66
CA PRO A 262 12.92 3.27 -21.10
C PRO A 262 13.58 2.28 -22.07
N ARG A 263 13.42 2.43 -23.38
CA ARG A 263 14.00 1.50 -24.37
C ARG A 263 15.53 1.55 -24.46
N GLU A 264 16.13 2.68 -24.08
CA GLU A 264 17.58 2.90 -24.07
C GLU A 264 18.13 2.99 -22.64
N ASP A 265 17.31 3.45 -21.70
CA ASP A 265 17.70 3.73 -20.32
C ASP A 265 17.39 2.58 -19.36
N VAL A 266 16.48 1.66 -19.70
CA VAL A 266 16.05 0.56 -18.81
C VAL A 266 16.21 -0.76 -19.57
N ILE A 267 17.45 -1.27 -19.59
CA ILE A 267 17.87 -2.35 -20.50
C ILE A 267 18.46 -3.54 -19.75
N ASP A 268 18.67 -4.64 -20.47
CA ASP A 268 19.22 -5.91 -19.96
C ASP A 268 18.46 -6.52 -18.77
N PHE A 269 17.25 -6.05 -18.50
CA PHE A 269 16.31 -6.69 -17.59
C PHE A 269 15.93 -8.06 -18.12
N LYS A 270 16.57 -9.07 -17.53
CA LYS A 270 16.30 -10.47 -17.80
C LYS A 270 15.54 -11.01 -16.61
N ALA A 271 14.51 -11.81 -16.90
CA ALA A 271 13.94 -12.72 -15.93
C ALA A 271 15.12 -13.44 -15.25
N VAL A 272 15.10 -13.49 -13.91
CA VAL A 272 16.24 -14.01 -13.14
C VAL A 272 16.37 -15.50 -13.43
N GLU A 273 17.26 -15.83 -14.37
CA GLU A 273 17.40 -17.15 -14.98
C GLU A 273 17.73 -18.19 -13.90
N ASN A 274 16.68 -18.85 -13.41
CA ASN A 274 16.71 -19.78 -12.29
C ASN A 274 17.52 -19.29 -11.07
N GLN A 275 17.03 -18.23 -10.40
CA GLN A 275 17.09 -18.27 -8.94
C GLN A 275 15.97 -19.19 -8.43
N LYS A 276 16.11 -20.52 -8.43
CA LYS A 276 16.93 -21.31 -7.50
C LYS A 276 17.82 -20.47 -6.57
N PRO A 277 17.46 -20.28 -5.29
CA PRO A 277 18.19 -19.41 -4.37
C PRO A 277 19.71 -19.66 -4.38
N SER A 278 20.46 -18.76 -5.01
CA SER A 278 21.90 -18.90 -5.21
C SER A 278 22.64 -18.30 -4.02
N GLY A 279 22.74 -19.11 -2.97
CA GLY A 279 22.93 -18.66 -1.59
C GLY A 279 21.63 -18.91 -0.83
N PRO A 280 21.69 -19.52 0.37
CA PRO A 280 20.47 -19.83 1.09
C PRO A 280 19.70 -18.53 1.34
N ILE A 281 18.43 -18.49 0.93
CA ILE A 281 17.43 -17.78 1.72
C ILE A 281 17.50 -18.49 3.05
N ALA A 282 18.24 -17.92 4.00
CA ALA A 282 18.41 -18.51 5.32
C ALA A 282 17.01 -18.58 5.90
N ILE A 283 16.41 -19.78 5.90
CA ILE A 283 15.03 -19.97 6.35
C ILE A 283 15.01 -19.59 7.83
N LYS A 284 14.60 -18.35 8.09
CA LYS A 284 14.71 -17.75 9.42
C LYS A 284 13.91 -18.61 10.38
N THR A 285 14.52 -18.90 11.52
CA THR A 285 13.79 -19.57 12.58
C THR A 285 12.90 -18.53 13.27
N VAL A 286 11.59 -18.76 13.22
CA VAL A 286 10.57 -17.92 13.83
C VAL A 286 9.99 -18.64 15.04
N ASP A 287 9.79 -17.89 16.12
CA ASP A 287 9.16 -18.45 17.33
C ASP A 287 7.65 -18.61 17.14
N GLN A 288 7.02 -17.81 16.28
CA GLN A 288 5.58 -17.83 16.03
C GLN A 288 5.27 -17.53 14.55
N LEU A 289 4.10 -17.95 14.07
CA LEU A 289 3.57 -17.64 12.74
C LEU A 289 2.07 -17.37 12.82
N ASN A 290 1.59 -16.33 12.12
CA ASN A 290 0.18 -16.03 11.90
C ASN A 290 0.05 -15.37 10.51
N GLU A 291 -0.51 -16.09 9.54
CA GLU A 291 -0.57 -15.68 8.13
C GLU A 291 -1.99 -15.87 7.56
N ALA A 292 -2.59 -14.78 7.09
CA ALA A 292 -3.94 -14.74 6.51
C ALA A 292 -3.95 -14.23 5.06
N PHE A 293 -2.77 -13.99 4.46
CA PHE A 293 -2.59 -13.50 3.10
C PHE A 293 -3.24 -12.13 2.80
N ASP A 294 -3.59 -11.39 3.86
CA ASP A 294 -4.16 -10.03 3.84
C ASP A 294 -3.31 -9.03 3.04
N GLY A 295 -3.98 -8.05 2.41
CA GLY A 295 -3.33 -6.87 1.82
C GLY A 295 -2.61 -7.14 0.49
N THR A 296 -2.97 -8.21 -0.22
CA THR A 296 -2.32 -8.65 -1.46
C THR A 296 -3.29 -8.62 -2.66
N THR A 297 -2.78 -8.45 -3.89
CA THR A 297 -3.64 -8.33 -5.09
C THR A 297 -4.09 -9.69 -5.61
N LYS A 298 -5.37 -9.80 -6.00
CA LYS A 298 -5.89 -10.98 -6.69
C LYS A 298 -5.03 -11.32 -7.93
N TYR A 299 -4.61 -12.58 -7.99
CA TYR A 299 -3.76 -13.24 -8.98
C TYR A 299 -2.24 -13.01 -8.90
N ASP A 300 -1.73 -12.23 -7.95
CA ASP A 300 -0.28 -12.12 -7.71
C ASP A 300 0.29 -13.45 -7.18
N GLU A 301 1.52 -13.82 -7.56
CA GLU A 301 2.22 -14.95 -6.91
C GLU A 301 2.50 -14.61 -5.43
N ILE A 302 2.35 -15.59 -4.53
CA ILE A 302 2.62 -15.37 -3.10
C ILE A 302 4.12 -15.11 -2.90
N ALA A 303 4.44 -13.93 -2.42
CA ALA A 303 5.79 -13.42 -2.17
C ALA A 303 5.89 -12.80 -0.76
N LEU A 304 5.81 -13.64 0.26
CA LEU A 304 5.86 -13.26 1.68
C LEU A 304 7.29 -13.37 2.25
N GLU A 305 7.66 -12.52 3.22
CA GLU A 305 9.01 -12.56 3.80
C GLU A 305 9.27 -13.91 4.51
N ASN A 306 10.40 -14.55 4.19
CA ASN A 306 10.85 -15.84 4.74
C ASN A 306 9.99 -17.06 4.39
N TRP A 307 8.96 -16.91 3.55
CA TRP A 307 8.27 -18.03 2.91
C TRP A 307 8.98 -18.42 1.61
N LEU A 308 8.78 -19.66 1.17
CA LEU A 308 9.25 -20.14 -0.14
C LEU A 308 8.06 -20.65 -0.95
N ASN A 309 7.83 -20.06 -2.11
CA ASN A 309 6.80 -20.46 -3.06
C ASN A 309 7.49 -21.06 -4.29
N ILE A 310 7.39 -22.38 -4.45
CA ILE A 310 8.19 -23.16 -5.38
C ILE A 310 7.27 -23.93 -6.34
N SER A 311 7.61 -23.93 -7.62
CA SER A 311 7.10 -24.87 -8.63
C SER A 311 8.26 -25.78 -9.01
N GLU A 312 8.12 -27.09 -8.79
CA GLU A 312 9.07 -28.08 -9.31
C GLU A 312 8.65 -28.57 -10.70
N GLU A 313 7.33 -28.63 -10.94
CA GLU A 313 6.72 -28.87 -12.25
C GLU A 313 5.50 -27.95 -12.45
N GLY A 314 5.28 -27.52 -13.69
CA GLY A 314 4.21 -26.59 -14.06
C GLY A 314 4.63 -25.12 -14.07
N THR A 315 3.81 -24.28 -14.70
CA THR A 315 4.12 -22.87 -15.02
C THR A 315 3.58 -21.84 -14.02
N ARG A 316 2.76 -22.26 -13.05
CA ARG A 316 2.13 -21.36 -12.06
C ARG A 316 2.43 -21.82 -10.64
N LYS A 317 2.81 -20.87 -9.78
CA LYS A 317 2.98 -21.08 -8.34
C LYS A 317 1.69 -20.81 -7.56
N TRP A 318 1.73 -20.98 -6.24
CA TRP A 318 0.67 -20.49 -5.37
C TRP A 318 0.50 -18.98 -5.55
N TYR A 319 -0.75 -18.54 -5.65
CA TYR A 319 -1.11 -17.17 -5.96
C TYR A 319 -2.27 -16.71 -5.08
N ILE A 320 -2.42 -15.40 -4.93
CA ILE A 320 -3.48 -14.79 -4.14
C ILE A 320 -4.79 -14.86 -4.91
N ASN A 321 -5.87 -15.22 -4.23
CA ASN A 321 -7.22 -15.05 -4.74
C ASN A 321 -8.07 -14.35 -3.68
N ASP A 322 -9.13 -13.67 -4.11
CA ASP A 322 -10.08 -13.02 -3.21
C ASP A 322 -11.49 -13.56 -3.43
N TYR A 323 -12.29 -13.48 -2.36
CA TYR A 323 -13.74 -13.60 -2.44
C TYR A 323 -14.40 -12.72 -1.38
N LYS A 324 -15.23 -11.78 -1.81
CA LYS A 324 -15.95 -10.81 -0.93
C LYS A 324 -15.02 -10.04 0.02
N GLY A 325 -13.82 -9.68 -0.45
CA GLY A 325 -12.83 -8.94 0.34
C GLY A 325 -11.88 -9.78 1.20
N ASN A 326 -12.15 -11.07 1.42
CA ASN A 326 -11.17 -11.98 2.04
C ASN A 326 -10.19 -12.46 0.98
N THR A 327 -8.91 -12.12 1.14
CA THR A 327 -7.79 -12.68 0.38
C THR A 327 -7.33 -14.00 0.97
N TYR A 328 -6.77 -14.90 0.16
CA TYR A 328 -6.25 -16.21 0.59
C TYR A 328 -5.29 -16.78 -0.45
N ALA A 329 -4.43 -17.71 -0.04
CA ALA A 329 -3.59 -18.48 -0.94
C ALA A 329 -4.43 -19.44 -1.79
N ASN A 330 -4.11 -19.58 -3.08
CA ASN A 330 -4.81 -20.48 -4.01
C ASN A 330 -3.84 -21.12 -5.01
N ILE A 331 -4.16 -22.34 -5.44
CA ILE A 331 -3.52 -23.05 -6.55
C ILE A 331 -4.58 -23.90 -7.26
N SER A 332 -4.47 -24.09 -8.57
CA SER A 332 -5.43 -24.90 -9.34
C SER A 332 -4.86 -25.34 -10.69
N VAL A 333 -5.14 -26.57 -11.15
CA VAL A 333 -4.87 -27.03 -12.53
C VAL A 333 -5.99 -26.64 -13.52
N PHE A 334 -6.97 -25.84 -13.09
CA PHE A 334 -8.09 -25.41 -13.94
C PHE A 334 -7.62 -24.87 -15.29
N LYS A 335 -7.92 -25.62 -16.37
CA LYS A 335 -7.53 -25.32 -17.76
C LYS A 335 -6.01 -25.19 -17.99
N ALA A 336 -5.18 -25.71 -17.08
CA ALA A 336 -3.73 -25.61 -17.18
C ALA A 336 -3.15 -26.55 -18.26
N ASN A 337 -3.71 -27.76 -18.41
CA ASN A 337 -3.24 -28.79 -19.34
C ASN A 337 -1.73 -29.09 -19.20
N GLU A 338 -1.25 -29.15 -17.96
CA GLU A 338 0.12 -29.48 -17.57
C GLU A 338 0.09 -30.21 -16.23
N LYS A 339 1.12 -31.00 -15.93
CA LYS A 339 1.37 -31.49 -14.57
C LYS A 339 1.84 -30.33 -13.69
N ARG A 340 1.40 -30.30 -12.43
CA ARG A 340 1.79 -29.32 -11.42
C ARG A 340 2.31 -30.01 -10.16
N VAL A 341 3.48 -29.57 -9.70
CA VAL A 341 4.07 -29.96 -8.41
C VAL A 341 4.54 -28.70 -7.72
N ASN A 342 3.79 -28.25 -6.72
CA ASN A 342 3.96 -26.95 -6.07
C ASN A 342 4.12 -27.06 -4.56
N TRP A 343 4.97 -26.21 -3.99
CA TRP A 343 5.24 -26.15 -2.56
C TRP A 343 5.11 -24.71 -2.07
N LEU A 344 4.21 -24.46 -1.12
CA LEU A 344 4.22 -23.24 -0.32
C LEU A 344 4.77 -23.59 1.07
N ILE A 345 5.97 -23.12 1.38
CA ILE A 345 6.76 -23.52 2.54
C ILE A 345 6.87 -22.35 3.52
N THR A 346 6.57 -22.62 4.79
CA THR A 346 6.67 -21.64 5.88
C THR A 346 8.13 -21.25 6.18
N PRO A 347 8.35 -20.17 6.96
CA PRO A 347 9.58 -20.01 7.73
C PRO A 347 9.84 -21.22 8.66
N LYS A 348 11.04 -21.32 9.24
CA LYS A 348 11.40 -22.45 10.09
C LYS A 348 10.82 -22.25 11.49
N LEU A 349 9.96 -23.15 11.92
CA LEU A 349 9.17 -23.05 13.14
C LEU A 349 10.01 -23.52 14.34
N ASN A 350 10.11 -22.71 15.41
CA ASN A 350 10.89 -23.05 16.61
C ASN A 350 10.15 -24.00 17.58
N VAL A 351 9.71 -25.16 17.07
CA VAL A 351 8.90 -26.15 17.83
C VAL A 351 9.58 -26.64 19.12
N VAL A 352 10.91 -26.59 19.21
CA VAL A 352 11.63 -26.95 20.43
C VAL A 352 11.34 -25.96 21.56
N ALA A 353 11.42 -24.66 21.28
CA ALA A 353 11.14 -23.59 22.24
C ALA A 353 9.64 -23.27 22.39
N ALA A 354 8.82 -23.73 21.45
CA ALA A 354 7.38 -23.47 21.42
C ALA A 354 6.63 -23.96 22.66
N LYS A 355 5.68 -23.14 23.13
CA LYS A 355 4.74 -23.45 24.21
C LYS A 355 3.57 -24.27 23.67
N ASP A 356 3.03 -23.87 22.52
CA ASP A 356 2.11 -24.66 21.73
C ASP A 356 2.87 -25.22 20.52
N LYS A 357 2.97 -26.54 20.44
CA LYS A 357 3.75 -27.25 19.41
C LYS A 357 2.89 -27.65 18.22
N THR A 358 1.69 -27.10 18.10
CA THR A 358 0.76 -27.38 17.01
C THR A 358 0.76 -26.27 15.96
N ILE A 359 0.36 -26.63 14.74
CA ILE A 359 0.01 -25.69 13.67
C ILE A 359 -1.45 -25.91 13.25
N SER A 360 -2.17 -24.83 12.96
CA SER A 360 -3.53 -24.87 12.41
C SER A 360 -3.64 -23.97 11.18
N PHE A 361 -4.64 -24.24 10.33
CA PHE A 361 -4.92 -23.53 9.08
C PHE A 361 -6.31 -23.90 8.56
N ARG A 362 -6.88 -23.09 7.66
CA ARG A 362 -8.08 -23.43 6.89
C ARG A 362 -7.72 -23.87 5.48
N THR A 363 -8.51 -24.79 4.93
CA THR A 363 -8.42 -25.17 3.50
C THR A 363 -9.80 -25.23 2.85
N ARG A 364 -9.87 -25.00 1.54
CA ARG A 364 -11.08 -25.16 0.74
C ARG A 364 -10.74 -25.80 -0.60
N GLN A 365 -11.35 -26.93 -0.91
CA GLN A 365 -11.21 -27.62 -2.20
C GLN A 365 -12.10 -26.97 -3.27
N GLU A 366 -11.65 -26.96 -4.53
CA GLU A 366 -12.32 -26.25 -5.62
C GLU A 366 -12.33 -27.12 -6.88
N TYR A 367 -13.52 -27.60 -7.30
CA TYR A 367 -13.73 -28.43 -8.49
C TYR A 367 -12.75 -29.61 -8.64
N SER A 368 -12.35 -30.28 -7.55
CA SER A 368 -11.28 -31.28 -7.63
C SER A 368 -11.74 -32.59 -8.27
N THR A 369 -11.22 -32.85 -9.47
CA THR A 369 -11.39 -34.12 -10.20
C THR A 369 -10.11 -34.96 -10.22
N GLY A 370 -9.17 -34.71 -9.31
CA GLY A 370 -7.92 -35.50 -9.21
C GLY A 370 -6.72 -34.79 -8.59
N ALA A 371 -6.79 -33.47 -8.35
CA ALA A 371 -5.71 -32.74 -7.70
C ALA A 371 -5.66 -33.04 -6.18
N VAL A 372 -4.45 -33.14 -5.63
CA VAL A 372 -4.17 -33.54 -4.25
C VAL A 372 -3.47 -32.41 -3.51
N LEU A 373 -3.94 -32.09 -2.30
CA LEU A 373 -3.22 -31.28 -1.32
C LEU A 373 -2.71 -32.21 -0.21
N LYS A 374 -1.44 -32.08 0.15
CA LYS A 374 -0.82 -32.70 1.33
C LYS A 374 -0.16 -31.63 2.18
N VAL A 375 0.05 -31.95 3.45
CA VAL A 375 0.81 -31.08 4.36
C VAL A 375 2.03 -31.87 4.82
N MET A 376 3.21 -31.34 4.51
CA MET A 376 4.50 -32.00 4.67
C MET A 376 5.34 -31.23 5.69
N VAL A 377 6.17 -31.93 6.46
CA VAL A 377 7.11 -31.30 7.41
C VAL A 377 8.54 -31.78 7.18
N SER A 378 9.51 -30.89 7.36
CA SER A 378 10.93 -31.21 7.24
C SER A 378 11.78 -30.49 8.27
N ALA A 379 12.62 -31.25 8.99
CA ALA A 379 13.61 -30.70 9.94
C ALA A 379 14.91 -30.27 9.26
N ASN A 380 15.26 -30.89 8.11
CA ASN A 380 16.52 -30.69 7.40
C ASN A 380 16.41 -29.87 6.11
N TYR A 381 15.20 -29.50 5.66
CA TYR A 381 15.05 -28.54 4.57
C TYR A 381 15.60 -27.16 4.99
N ASP A 382 16.47 -26.61 4.13
CA ASP A 382 17.23 -25.37 4.35
C ASP A 382 17.16 -24.39 3.16
N GLY A 383 16.36 -24.71 2.13
CA GLY A 383 16.20 -23.89 0.93
C GLY A 383 17.36 -23.96 -0.07
N SER A 384 18.42 -24.74 0.21
CA SER A 384 19.62 -24.82 -0.66
C SER A 384 19.44 -25.66 -1.93
N ALA A 385 18.34 -26.39 -2.06
CA ALA A 385 17.97 -27.14 -3.26
C ALA A 385 16.44 -27.28 -3.37
N ALA A 386 15.98 -27.97 -4.43
CA ALA A 386 14.57 -28.26 -4.63
C ALA A 386 14.03 -29.16 -3.49
N PRO A 387 12.76 -29.00 -3.06
CA PRO A 387 12.15 -29.85 -2.04
C PRO A 387 12.29 -31.36 -2.29
N SER A 388 12.24 -31.80 -3.55
CA SER A 388 12.42 -33.20 -3.98
C SER A 388 13.87 -33.72 -3.95
N ASP A 389 14.86 -32.89 -3.63
CA ASP A 389 16.26 -33.32 -3.53
C ASP A 389 16.41 -34.38 -2.42
N ALA A 390 16.99 -35.54 -2.77
CA ALA A 390 17.10 -36.72 -1.91
C ALA A 390 17.90 -36.48 -0.60
N LYS A 391 18.58 -35.35 -0.45
CA LYS A 391 19.21 -34.93 0.83
C LYS A 391 18.21 -34.45 1.87
N PHE A 392 16.98 -34.08 1.47
CA PHE A 392 15.92 -33.59 2.34
C PHE A 392 14.93 -34.70 2.67
N THR A 393 14.37 -34.67 3.89
CA THR A 393 13.36 -35.62 4.35
C THR A 393 12.06 -34.88 4.59
N TRP A 394 11.00 -35.30 3.92
CA TRP A 394 9.64 -34.79 4.12
C TRP A 394 8.75 -35.90 4.69
N THR A 395 8.00 -35.57 5.74
CA THR A 395 6.99 -36.46 6.34
C THR A 395 5.62 -35.83 6.15
N GLU A 396 4.65 -36.59 5.63
CA GLU A 396 3.26 -36.14 5.55
C GLU A 396 2.63 -36.14 6.95
N VAL A 397 2.01 -35.03 7.35
CA VAL A 397 1.30 -34.91 8.64
C VAL A 397 -0.20 -35.08 8.45
N ASN A 398 -0.84 -35.78 9.41
CA ASN A 398 -2.26 -36.04 9.38
C ASN A 398 -3.06 -34.78 9.74
N ALA A 399 -3.39 -33.97 8.73
CA ALA A 399 -4.20 -32.77 8.85
C ALA A 399 -5.60 -32.96 8.24
N LYS A 400 -6.62 -32.34 8.83
CA LYS A 400 -7.98 -32.35 8.26
C LYS A 400 -8.09 -31.37 7.09
N LEU A 401 -8.19 -31.87 5.86
CA LEU A 401 -8.31 -31.02 4.66
C LEU A 401 -9.76 -31.02 4.14
N SER A 402 -10.17 -29.93 3.46
CA SER A 402 -11.45 -29.89 2.72
C SER A 402 -11.44 -30.94 1.60
N ASN A 403 -12.57 -31.65 1.48
CA ASN A 403 -12.78 -32.76 0.52
C ASN A 403 -14.20 -32.76 -0.08
N ASP A 404 -14.94 -31.67 0.13
CA ASP A 404 -16.33 -31.46 -0.29
C ASP A 404 -16.47 -30.65 -1.59
N GLY A 405 -15.36 -30.15 -2.14
CA GLY A 405 -15.29 -29.33 -3.36
C GLY A 405 -15.14 -30.13 -4.65
N GLN A 406 -15.85 -31.25 -4.81
CA GLN A 406 -15.67 -32.16 -5.97
C GLN A 406 -16.31 -31.63 -7.26
N SER A 407 -17.44 -30.92 -7.16
CA SER A 407 -18.20 -30.37 -8.30
C SER A 407 -18.41 -28.85 -8.21
N GLY A 408 -17.67 -28.18 -7.32
CA GLY A 408 -17.83 -26.77 -7.00
C GLY A 408 -16.80 -26.28 -5.99
N TYR A 409 -16.99 -25.08 -5.45
CA TYR A 409 -16.27 -24.62 -4.27
C TYR A 409 -16.81 -25.33 -3.02
N GLY A 410 -15.93 -26.02 -2.31
CA GLY A 410 -16.25 -26.63 -1.01
C GLY A 410 -16.34 -25.62 0.13
N SER A 411 -16.45 -26.12 1.34
CA SER A 411 -16.52 -25.33 2.58
C SER A 411 -15.12 -25.09 3.14
N TRP A 412 -14.90 -23.93 3.75
CA TRP A 412 -13.68 -23.70 4.54
C TRP A 412 -13.61 -24.71 5.69
N THR A 413 -12.55 -25.51 5.71
CA THR A 413 -12.32 -26.60 6.66
C THR A 413 -11.04 -26.33 7.43
N THR A 414 -11.15 -26.12 8.75
CA THR A 414 -10.00 -26.02 9.66
C THR A 414 -9.32 -27.37 9.83
N SER A 415 -7.99 -27.38 9.81
CA SER A 415 -7.15 -28.57 9.95
C SER A 415 -7.13 -29.20 11.34
N GLY A 416 -7.60 -28.45 12.34
CA GLY A 416 -7.42 -28.79 13.76
C GLY A 416 -6.03 -28.37 14.24
N ALA A 417 -5.62 -28.91 15.39
CA ALA A 417 -4.29 -28.69 15.94
C ALA A 417 -3.37 -29.82 15.44
N VAL A 418 -2.58 -29.56 14.39
CA VAL A 418 -1.65 -30.53 13.81
C VAL A 418 -0.37 -30.56 14.65
N ASP A 419 -0.13 -31.66 15.36
CA ASP A 419 1.00 -31.78 16.29
C ASP A 419 2.35 -31.89 15.58
N LEU A 420 3.27 -30.96 15.91
CA LEU A 420 4.65 -30.94 15.42
C LEU A 420 5.67 -31.42 16.48
N SER A 421 5.22 -31.78 17.69
CA SER A 421 6.08 -31.99 18.87
C SER A 421 7.21 -33.01 18.70
N SER A 422 7.03 -33.99 17.81
CA SER A 422 7.99 -35.08 17.53
C SER A 422 9.08 -34.73 16.51
N TYR A 423 8.98 -33.61 15.78
CA TYR A 423 9.86 -33.33 14.63
C TYR A 423 11.01 -32.34 14.91
N GLY A 424 11.01 -31.69 16.08
CA GLY A 424 11.97 -30.60 16.38
C GLY A 424 11.68 -29.35 15.54
N ASN A 425 12.67 -28.48 15.33
CA ASN A 425 12.47 -27.27 14.55
C ASN A 425 12.34 -27.60 13.05
N VAL A 426 11.16 -27.35 12.47
CA VAL A 426 10.79 -27.77 11.11
C VAL A 426 10.28 -26.62 10.26
N VAL A 427 10.33 -26.77 8.94
CA VAL A 427 9.40 -26.07 8.04
C VAL A 427 8.15 -26.93 7.85
N VAL A 428 7.01 -26.27 7.61
CA VAL A 428 5.78 -26.90 7.13
C VAL A 428 5.59 -26.48 5.67
N ALA A 429 5.14 -27.40 4.82
CA ALA A 429 4.88 -27.15 3.41
C ALA A 429 3.50 -27.63 3.01
N PHE A 430 2.79 -26.78 2.29
CA PHE A 430 1.55 -27.12 1.60
C PHE A 430 1.94 -27.60 0.19
N TYR A 431 1.94 -28.92 0.05
CA TYR A 431 2.30 -29.63 -1.17
C TYR A 431 1.05 -29.83 -2.02
N TYR A 432 1.05 -29.29 -3.23
CA TYR A 432 -0.02 -29.46 -4.19
C TYR A 432 0.49 -30.22 -5.42
N GLU A 433 -0.26 -31.23 -5.82
CA GLU A 433 0.00 -32.05 -6.99
C GLU A 433 -1.24 -32.18 -7.86
N GLY A 434 -1.10 -31.89 -9.14
CA GLY A 434 -2.12 -32.11 -10.16
C GLY A 434 -1.49 -32.84 -11.34
N GLU A 435 -1.92 -34.08 -11.59
CA GLU A 435 -1.34 -34.93 -12.63
C GLU A 435 -1.70 -34.46 -14.05
N GLU A 436 -0.87 -34.86 -15.03
CA GLU A 436 -1.12 -34.55 -16.44
C GLU A 436 -2.47 -35.12 -16.90
N GLY A 437 -3.35 -34.26 -17.41
CA GLY A 437 -4.71 -34.62 -17.84
C GLY A 437 -5.81 -34.33 -16.80
N VAL A 438 -5.48 -33.91 -15.57
CA VAL A 438 -6.49 -33.36 -14.64
C VAL A 438 -6.83 -31.93 -15.08
N THR A 439 -8.03 -31.72 -15.64
CA THR A 439 -8.44 -30.41 -16.19
C THR A 439 -8.99 -29.44 -15.16
N ASP A 440 -9.44 -29.96 -14.02
CA ASP A 440 -10.16 -29.22 -12.98
C ASP A 440 -9.71 -29.70 -11.58
N GLY A 441 -9.35 -28.74 -10.73
CA GLY A 441 -9.04 -29.03 -9.34
C GLY A 441 -8.07 -28.03 -8.72
N GLY A 442 -8.50 -27.36 -7.66
CA GLY A 442 -7.71 -26.42 -6.90
C GLY A 442 -7.94 -26.52 -5.40
N TYR A 443 -7.08 -25.80 -4.67
CA TYR A 443 -7.15 -25.65 -3.23
C TYR A 443 -6.86 -24.20 -2.87
N SER A 444 -7.66 -23.68 -1.93
CA SER A 444 -7.38 -22.46 -1.19
C SER A 444 -6.89 -22.78 0.22
N ILE A 445 -6.00 -21.95 0.76
CA ILE A 445 -5.43 -22.05 2.10
C ILE A 445 -5.44 -20.67 2.76
N ASP A 446 -5.76 -20.63 4.04
CA ASP A 446 -5.94 -19.40 4.81
C ASP A 446 -5.68 -19.62 6.32
N ASP A 447 -5.55 -18.55 7.11
CA ASP A 447 -5.36 -18.53 8.58
C ASP A 447 -4.32 -19.51 9.14
N ILE A 448 -3.07 -19.44 8.68
CA ILE A 448 -1.99 -20.35 9.08
C ILE A 448 -1.32 -19.88 10.38
N VAL A 449 -1.46 -20.66 11.45
CA VAL A 449 -1.08 -20.28 12.83
C VAL A 449 -0.20 -21.35 13.48
N PHE A 450 1.03 -21.01 13.91
CA PHE A 450 1.94 -21.91 14.67
C PHE A 450 2.57 -21.22 15.87
N ASN A 451 2.54 -21.87 17.06
CA ASN A 451 3.00 -21.36 18.38
C ASN A 451 2.59 -19.90 18.69
N TYR A 452 1.70 -19.36 17.87
CA TYR A 452 1.10 -18.06 17.96
C TYR A 452 -0.15 -18.24 18.78
N THR A 453 0.10 -18.43 20.07
CA THR A 453 -0.83 -17.90 21.04
C THR A 453 -0.88 -16.38 20.79
N LYS A 454 -2.01 -15.85 20.30
CA LYS A 454 -2.36 -14.42 20.25
C LYS A 454 -2.51 -13.88 21.69
N ASP A 455 -1.43 -14.03 22.47
CA ASP A 455 -1.50 -14.59 23.83
C ASP A 455 -2.34 -15.88 23.90
N PRO A 456 -2.25 -16.72 24.95
CA PRO A 456 -3.19 -17.82 25.05
C PRO A 456 -4.60 -17.23 25.11
N ILE A 457 -5.49 -17.67 24.21
CA ILE A 457 -6.90 -17.80 24.58
C ILE A 457 -6.93 -18.88 25.67
N ILE A 458 -6.57 -18.46 26.88
CA ILE A 458 -7.23 -18.95 28.08
C ILE A 458 -8.71 -18.66 27.81
N PRO A 459 -9.62 -19.63 27.93
CA PRO A 459 -11.05 -19.33 28.00
C PRO A 459 -11.22 -18.24 29.07
N GLY A 460 -11.63 -17.04 28.65
CA GLY A 460 -11.66 -15.85 29.48
C GLY A 460 -10.78 -14.64 29.07
N GLN A 461 -9.95 -14.66 28.01
CA GLN A 461 -9.30 -13.43 27.50
C GLN A 461 -9.10 -13.37 25.97
N GLY A 462 -9.34 -12.18 25.38
CA GLY A 462 -8.93 -11.77 24.02
C GLY A 462 -8.55 -10.28 23.93
N TYR A 463 -7.60 -9.96 23.03
CA TYR A 463 -6.95 -8.63 22.91
C TYR A 463 -6.94 -8.04 21.47
N VAL A 464 -6.85 -6.71 21.36
CA VAL A 464 -6.68 -5.93 20.12
C VAL A 464 -5.48 -4.98 20.21
N LEU A 465 -4.71 -4.88 19.12
CA LEU A 465 -3.65 -3.89 18.92
C LEU A 465 -4.22 -2.69 18.18
N LEU A 466 -4.19 -1.48 18.76
CA LEU A 466 -4.89 -0.35 18.12
C LEU A 466 -4.13 0.29 16.94
N ASP A 467 -2.81 0.16 16.83
CA ASP A 467 -2.06 0.74 15.69
C ASP A 467 -2.31 0.06 14.34
N THR A 468 -2.83 -1.18 14.33
CA THR A 468 -3.18 -1.91 13.09
C THR A 468 -4.54 -1.50 12.51
N ILE A 469 -5.22 -0.51 13.09
CA ILE A 469 -6.58 -0.13 12.70
C ILE A 469 -6.62 0.88 11.54
N LYS A 470 -5.58 1.73 11.41
CA LYS A 470 -5.53 2.78 10.36
C LYS A 470 -4.16 3.02 9.71
N SER A 471 -3.13 2.26 10.07
CA SER A 471 -1.79 2.39 9.46
C SER A 471 -1.56 1.30 8.42
N ASP A 472 -0.92 1.69 7.32
CA ASP A 472 -0.14 0.86 6.43
C ASP A 472 0.79 -0.10 7.19
N HIS A 473 1.03 -1.29 6.61
CA HIS A 473 1.72 -2.42 7.26
C HIS A 473 3.24 -2.21 7.44
N THR A 474 3.62 -1.17 8.18
CA THR A 474 4.97 -0.97 8.70
C THR A 474 5.05 -1.43 10.16
N LEU A 475 6.10 -2.19 10.49
CA LEU A 475 6.39 -2.62 11.86
C LEU A 475 6.72 -1.40 12.74
N ILE A 476 5.82 -1.06 13.67
CA ILE A 476 6.07 -0.07 14.72
C ILE A 476 6.42 -0.81 16.03
N PRO A 477 7.40 -0.35 16.84
CA PRO A 477 7.78 -1.00 18.09
C PRO A 477 6.65 -1.12 19.13
N SER A 478 6.84 -2.03 20.07
CA SER A 478 5.87 -2.44 21.09
C SER A 478 5.53 -1.37 22.14
N THR A 479 4.65 -0.42 21.79
CA THR A 479 3.97 0.50 22.74
C THR A 479 2.45 0.54 22.52
N THR A 480 1.87 -0.58 22.09
CA THR A 480 0.47 -0.68 21.69
C THR A 480 -0.47 -0.79 22.89
N ALA A 481 -1.51 0.04 22.87
CA ALA A 481 -2.77 -0.17 23.56
C ALA A 481 -3.30 -1.60 23.38
N GLN A 482 -3.66 -2.27 24.48
CA GLN A 482 -4.25 -3.60 24.53
C GLN A 482 -5.35 -3.67 25.60
N PHE A 483 -6.33 -4.57 25.43
CA PHE A 483 -7.51 -4.70 26.28
C PHE A 483 -7.91 -6.17 26.45
N SER A 484 -8.31 -6.63 27.64
CA SER A 484 -8.76 -8.02 27.82
C SER A 484 -10.26 -8.14 28.07
N TYR A 485 -10.93 -9.11 27.43
CA TYR A 485 -12.27 -9.57 27.82
C TYR A 485 -12.54 -11.05 27.50
N THR A 486 -13.51 -11.67 28.19
CA THR A 486 -13.81 -13.11 28.20
C THR A 486 -14.66 -13.60 27.01
N ASP A 487 -14.22 -14.69 26.37
CA ASP A 487 -15.01 -15.71 25.65
C ASP A 487 -15.88 -15.28 24.45
N GLN A 488 -15.61 -14.14 23.83
CA GLN A 488 -16.45 -13.58 22.77
C GLN A 488 -15.68 -13.31 21.46
N GLU A 489 -16.37 -13.43 20.33
CA GLU A 489 -15.78 -13.31 19.00
C GLU A 489 -15.31 -11.87 18.74
N ILE A 490 -14.07 -11.71 18.27
CA ILE A 490 -13.51 -10.41 17.88
C ILE A 490 -13.66 -10.24 16.37
N ILE A 491 -14.46 -9.26 15.97
CA ILE A 491 -14.75 -8.94 14.58
C ILE A 491 -13.90 -7.74 14.14
N ARG A 492 -13.39 -7.81 12.92
CA ARG A 492 -12.72 -6.71 12.22
C ARG A 492 -13.66 -6.18 11.14
N HIS A 493 -13.75 -4.86 11.07
CA HIS A 493 -14.40 -4.11 9.99
C HIS A 493 -13.45 -3.01 9.51
N ASP A 494 -13.77 -2.32 8.42
CA ASP A 494 -12.92 -1.21 7.98
C ASP A 494 -12.89 -0.11 9.04
N GLY A 495 -11.67 0.25 9.48
CA GLY A 495 -11.40 1.29 10.47
C GLY A 495 -11.77 0.97 11.93
N TYR A 496 -12.20 -0.25 12.28
CA TYR A 496 -12.42 -0.65 13.68
C TYR A 496 -12.42 -2.16 13.95
N TYR A 497 -12.25 -2.51 15.23
CA TYR A 497 -12.52 -3.85 15.76
C TYR A 497 -13.64 -3.76 16.81
N LEU A 498 -14.37 -4.86 17.01
CA LEU A 498 -15.28 -5.01 18.13
C LEU A 498 -15.21 -6.42 18.75
N ALA A 499 -15.70 -6.56 19.97
CA ALA A 499 -16.18 -7.85 20.48
C ALA A 499 -17.69 -7.74 20.69
N TYR A 500 -18.44 -8.74 20.21
CA TYR A 500 -19.91 -8.77 20.33
C TYR A 500 -20.34 -9.68 21.48
N ASN A 501 -21.48 -9.38 22.12
CA ASN A 501 -22.08 -10.25 23.13
C ASN A 501 -23.50 -10.63 22.70
N GLU A 502 -23.59 -11.82 22.10
CA GLU A 502 -24.82 -12.46 21.63
C GLU A 502 -25.93 -12.46 22.68
N ASP A 503 -25.64 -12.89 23.92
CA ASP A 503 -26.62 -12.98 25.01
C ASP A 503 -27.33 -11.65 25.29
N THR A 504 -26.73 -10.52 24.86
CA THR A 504 -27.24 -9.16 25.07
C THR A 504 -27.60 -8.42 23.79
N GLU A 505 -27.22 -8.93 22.61
CA GLU A 505 -27.29 -8.24 21.31
C GLU A 505 -26.62 -6.85 21.33
N ASN A 506 -25.44 -6.76 21.96
CA ASN A 506 -24.68 -5.52 22.10
C ASN A 506 -23.17 -5.77 21.88
N PRO A 507 -22.42 -4.80 21.30
CA PRO A 507 -20.97 -4.80 21.43
C PRO A 507 -20.57 -4.68 22.90
N ILE A 508 -19.51 -5.38 23.29
CA ILE A 508 -18.86 -5.25 24.61
C ILE A 508 -17.97 -4.02 24.58
N TRP A 509 -17.14 -3.95 23.53
CA TRP A 509 -16.29 -2.84 23.20
C TRP A 509 -16.19 -2.70 21.68
N VAL A 510 -16.02 -1.48 21.20
CA VAL A 510 -15.59 -1.13 19.84
C VAL A 510 -14.36 -0.26 19.97
N ALA A 511 -13.31 -0.63 19.25
CA ALA A 511 -11.97 -0.07 19.36
C ALA A 511 -11.50 0.47 18.01
N TYR A 512 -11.01 1.71 17.98
CA TYR A 512 -10.62 2.38 16.75
C TYR A 512 -9.52 3.43 16.93
N VAL A 513 -8.82 3.74 15.84
CA VAL A 513 -7.93 4.91 15.74
C VAL A 513 -8.73 6.06 15.14
N LEU A 514 -8.51 7.27 15.66
CA LEU A 514 -9.04 8.49 15.08
C LEU A 514 -7.91 9.49 14.84
N THR A 515 -7.79 9.93 13.59
CA THR A 515 -6.80 10.93 13.15
C THR A 515 -7.46 12.28 12.89
N ALA A 516 -6.67 13.35 12.86
CA ALA A 516 -7.15 14.66 12.42
C ALA A 516 -7.72 14.64 10.98
N ALA A 517 -7.20 13.75 10.12
CA ALA A 517 -7.65 13.62 8.75
C ALA A 517 -9.06 13.03 8.67
N ASP A 518 -9.38 12.01 9.48
CA ASP A 518 -10.70 11.38 9.57
C ASP A 518 -11.81 12.39 9.87
N VAL A 519 -11.54 13.33 10.78
CA VAL A 519 -12.46 14.41 11.18
C VAL A 519 -12.74 15.38 10.03
N SER A 520 -11.73 15.62 9.19
CA SER A 520 -11.77 16.58 8.07
C SER A 520 -12.39 16.03 6.78
N GLY A 521 -12.68 14.72 6.73
CA GLY A 521 -13.21 14.06 5.54
C GLY A 521 -14.61 14.55 5.10
N SER A 522 -14.96 14.27 3.85
CA SER A 522 -16.18 14.75 3.18
C SER A 522 -17.22 13.67 2.87
N ILE A 523 -16.94 12.39 3.15
CA ILE A 523 -17.90 11.31 2.94
C ILE A 523 -19.14 11.57 3.81
N SER A 524 -20.31 11.50 3.18
CA SER A 524 -21.60 11.72 3.83
C SER A 524 -22.11 10.44 4.49
N ARG A 525 -22.90 10.64 5.55
CA ARG A 525 -23.58 9.58 6.29
C ARG A 525 -24.55 8.82 5.39
N THR A 526 -24.57 7.49 5.50
CA THR A 526 -25.35 6.58 4.64
C THR A 526 -26.69 6.16 5.26
N ASP A 527 -26.78 6.04 6.58
CA ASP A 527 -27.97 5.57 7.33
C ASP A 527 -28.45 4.15 6.91
N ASP A 528 -27.53 3.33 6.41
CA ASP A 528 -27.71 1.96 5.89
C ASP A 528 -27.58 0.88 7.00
N PHE A 529 -28.33 1.07 8.09
CA PHE A 529 -28.36 0.15 9.24
C PHE A 529 -28.71 -1.28 8.83
N ARG A 530 -27.79 -2.22 9.04
CA ARG A 530 -27.91 -3.61 8.56
C ARG A 530 -27.33 -4.63 9.55
N ILE A 531 -27.81 -5.86 9.44
CA ILE A 531 -27.25 -7.01 10.15
C ILE A 531 -25.78 -7.18 9.78
N ASP A 532 -24.93 -7.37 10.78
CA ASP A 532 -23.55 -7.79 10.61
C ASP A 532 -23.52 -9.31 10.42
N THR A 533 -23.09 -9.77 9.25
CA THR A 533 -22.92 -11.21 8.95
C THR A 533 -21.49 -11.70 9.14
N SER A 534 -20.58 -10.85 9.62
CA SER A 534 -19.20 -11.23 9.96
C SER A 534 -19.13 -11.88 11.36
N ILE A 535 -20.09 -11.59 12.24
CA ILE A 535 -20.31 -12.36 13.47
C ILE A 535 -20.84 -13.75 13.09
N SER A 536 -20.30 -14.80 13.71
CA SER A 536 -20.65 -16.21 13.43
C SER A 536 -22.14 -16.54 13.63
N THR A 537 -22.80 -15.90 14.60
CA THR A 537 -24.25 -15.93 14.86
C THR A 537 -25.06 -14.89 14.09
N LYS A 538 -24.38 -13.86 13.54
CA LYS A 538 -24.88 -12.56 13.07
C LYS A 538 -25.31 -11.63 14.22
N SER A 539 -25.26 -10.31 14.00
CA SER A 539 -25.85 -9.34 14.96
C SER A 539 -27.37 -9.23 14.82
N THR A 540 -28.03 -8.71 15.86
CA THR A 540 -29.44 -8.32 15.78
C THR A 540 -29.85 -7.43 14.60
N ASN A 541 -31.12 -7.50 14.23
CA ASN A 541 -31.79 -6.62 13.27
C ASN A 541 -31.99 -5.19 13.79
N SER A 542 -31.92 -4.18 12.91
CA SER A 542 -32.22 -2.79 13.26
C SER A 542 -33.66 -2.57 13.75
N LYS A 543 -34.60 -3.47 13.40
CA LYS A 543 -35.97 -3.51 13.92
C LYS A 543 -36.04 -3.78 15.44
N SER A 544 -35.05 -4.45 16.03
CA SER A 544 -35.10 -4.94 17.41
C SER A 544 -35.07 -3.81 18.45
N PHE A 545 -34.70 -2.58 18.08
CA PHE A 545 -34.63 -1.41 18.99
C PHE A 545 -35.97 -0.64 19.11
N ARG A 546 -37.06 -1.14 18.49
CA ARG A 546 -38.42 -0.57 18.59
C ARG A 546 -39.16 -1.18 19.78
N THR A 547 -40.01 -0.42 20.48
CA THR A 547 -40.96 -0.98 21.46
C THR A 547 -42.41 -0.63 21.13
N GLY A 548 -43.31 -1.61 21.27
CA GLY A 548 -44.71 -1.52 20.85
C GLY A 548 -44.93 -1.69 19.34
N GLY A 549 -46.17 -2.05 18.96
CA GLY A 549 -46.59 -2.28 17.57
C GLY A 549 -46.77 -0.99 16.75
N SER A 550 -45.87 -0.03 16.89
CA SER A 550 -45.83 1.23 16.12
C SER A 550 -44.46 1.41 15.50
N LEU A 551 -44.38 2.08 14.36
CA LEU A 551 -43.14 2.24 13.57
C LEU A 551 -42.07 3.14 14.23
N ASN A 552 -42.29 3.57 15.46
CA ASN A 552 -41.41 4.49 16.19
C ASN A 552 -40.34 3.73 16.97
N TYR A 553 -39.09 4.19 16.88
CA TYR A 553 -38.00 3.73 17.74
C TYR A 553 -38.18 4.32 19.14
N THR A 554 -38.05 3.48 20.17
CA THR A 554 -38.08 3.91 21.58
C THR A 554 -36.67 4.20 22.09
N TYR A 555 -35.70 3.47 21.56
CA TYR A 555 -34.27 3.74 21.70
C TYR A 555 -33.68 4.08 20.34
N ASP A 556 -32.82 5.08 20.30
CA ASP A 556 -32.00 5.38 19.13
C ASP A 556 -31.03 4.21 18.87
N ARG A 557 -30.71 3.97 17.60
CA ARG A 557 -29.60 3.09 17.17
C ARG A 557 -28.28 3.83 17.38
N GLY A 558 -27.90 3.94 18.65
CA GLY A 558 -26.73 4.68 19.12
C GLY A 558 -25.45 3.99 18.67
N HIS A 559 -24.61 4.72 17.95
CA HIS A 559 -23.33 4.21 17.46
C HIS A 559 -22.29 4.17 18.59
N ILE A 560 -21.47 3.12 18.64
CA ILE A 560 -20.34 3.05 19.57
C ILE A 560 -19.07 3.66 18.94
N LYS A 561 -18.76 3.28 17.69
CA LYS A 561 -17.93 4.08 16.77
C LYS A 561 -18.82 5.00 15.90
N PRO A 562 -18.71 6.33 16.00
CA PRO A 562 -19.56 7.26 15.28
C PRO A 562 -19.30 7.22 13.76
N ALA A 563 -20.35 7.33 12.95
CA ALA A 563 -20.19 7.51 11.49
C ALA A 563 -19.43 8.80 11.14
N SER A 564 -19.54 9.84 11.99
CA SER A 564 -18.80 11.09 11.87
C SER A 564 -17.27 10.94 12.07
N ASP A 565 -16.81 9.79 12.54
CA ASP A 565 -15.40 9.44 12.73
C ASP A 565 -14.85 8.63 11.51
N SER A 566 -15.69 8.37 10.49
CA SER A 566 -15.39 7.57 9.30
C SER A 566 -15.27 8.37 7.99
N LYS A 567 -15.20 9.71 8.02
CA LYS A 567 -15.50 10.55 6.83
C LYS A 567 -14.47 10.53 5.70
N LEU A 568 -13.37 9.78 5.81
CA LEU A 568 -12.39 9.62 4.74
C LEU A 568 -12.64 8.41 3.84
N SER A 569 -13.31 7.36 4.33
CA SER A 569 -13.52 6.11 3.59
C SER A 569 -15.00 5.80 3.47
N ALA A 570 -15.46 5.56 2.24
CA ALA A 570 -16.84 5.13 1.98
C ALA A 570 -17.12 3.73 2.59
N SER A 571 -16.09 2.88 2.67
CA SER A 571 -16.18 1.55 3.29
C SER A 571 -16.32 1.67 4.81
N GLU A 572 -15.41 2.40 5.46
CA GLU A 572 -15.46 2.68 6.91
C GLU A 572 -16.74 3.44 7.32
N MET A 573 -17.29 4.26 6.43
CA MET A 573 -18.58 4.92 6.62
C MET A 573 -19.72 3.89 6.61
N SER A 574 -19.82 3.05 5.57
CA SER A 574 -20.87 2.03 5.49
C SER A 574 -20.73 1.00 6.62
N ASP A 575 -19.54 0.52 6.93
CA ASP A 575 -19.31 -0.45 8.02
C ASP A 575 -19.75 0.10 9.39
N SER A 576 -19.62 1.41 9.64
CA SER A 576 -20.13 2.02 10.87
C SER A 576 -21.64 1.84 11.10
N PHE A 577 -22.41 1.41 10.09
CA PHE A 577 -23.84 1.10 10.17
C PHE A 577 -24.19 -0.37 10.44
N TYR A 578 -23.21 -1.26 10.61
CA TYR A 578 -23.48 -2.60 11.12
C TYR A 578 -24.13 -2.54 12.50
N MET A 579 -25.17 -3.34 12.72
CA MET A 579 -25.89 -3.41 13.99
C MET A 579 -25.03 -3.92 15.15
N SER A 580 -23.93 -4.62 14.85
CA SER A 580 -22.88 -4.95 15.81
C SER A 580 -22.19 -3.72 16.43
N ASN A 581 -22.13 -2.59 15.72
CA ASN A 581 -21.64 -1.30 16.21
C ASN A 581 -22.74 -0.45 16.89
N MET A 582 -23.96 -0.99 17.05
CA MET A 582 -25.10 -0.28 17.63
C MET A 582 -25.44 -0.77 19.04
N SER A 583 -26.05 0.11 19.83
CA SER A 583 -26.57 -0.24 21.16
C SER A 583 -27.77 0.67 21.52
N PRO A 584 -28.78 0.19 22.28
CA PRO A 584 -30.00 0.97 22.56
C PRO A 584 -29.77 2.19 23.47
N GLN A 585 -29.60 3.37 22.86
CA GLN A 585 -29.41 4.63 23.58
C GLN A 585 -30.70 5.43 23.67
N THR A 586 -30.97 6.07 24.81
CA THR A 586 -32.06 7.06 24.89
C THR A 586 -31.74 8.21 23.95
N SER A 587 -32.75 8.80 23.30
CA SER A 587 -32.54 9.96 22.42
C SER A 587 -31.90 11.14 23.17
N GLU A 588 -32.14 11.24 24.49
CA GLU A 588 -31.52 12.23 25.37
C GLU A 588 -30.00 11.99 25.53
N LEU A 589 -29.53 10.75 25.60
CA LEU A 589 -28.10 10.44 25.63
C LEU A 589 -27.48 10.63 24.25
N ASN A 590 -27.99 9.91 23.24
CA ASN A 590 -27.42 9.83 21.90
C ASN A 590 -27.27 11.23 21.26
N GLN A 591 -28.36 11.99 21.24
CA GLN A 591 -28.43 13.26 20.50
C GLN A 591 -27.85 14.45 21.27
N LYS A 592 -27.36 14.25 22.50
CA LYS A 592 -26.79 15.31 23.36
C LYS A 592 -25.47 14.88 23.99
N GLU A 593 -25.46 14.35 25.22
CA GLU A 593 -24.21 14.17 25.98
C GLU A 593 -23.24 13.17 25.34
N TRP A 594 -23.74 12.14 24.64
CA TRP A 594 -22.89 11.24 23.86
C TRP A 594 -22.31 11.98 22.64
N ARG A 595 -23.14 12.64 21.83
CA ARG A 595 -22.67 13.49 20.71
C ARG A 595 -21.64 14.55 21.13
N PHE A 596 -21.85 15.24 22.26
CA PHE A 596 -20.91 16.24 22.78
C PHE A 596 -19.58 15.63 23.22
N LEU A 597 -19.59 14.40 23.76
CA LEU A 597 -18.38 13.66 24.04
C LEU A 597 -17.66 13.23 22.75
N GLU A 598 -18.38 12.76 21.74
CA GLU A 598 -17.80 12.45 20.42
C GLU A 598 -17.19 13.70 19.74
N GLU A 599 -17.86 14.86 19.82
CA GLU A 599 -17.33 16.15 19.36
C GLU A 599 -16.00 16.47 20.05
N HIS A 600 -15.94 16.33 21.38
CA HIS A 600 -14.70 16.52 22.14
C HIS A 600 -13.59 15.50 21.77
N VAL A 601 -13.93 14.26 21.46
CA VAL A 601 -12.94 13.25 21.03
C VAL A 601 -12.39 13.57 19.63
N ARG A 602 -13.21 14.13 18.74
CA ARG A 602 -12.74 14.69 17.45
C ARG A 602 -11.85 15.93 17.64
N ASP A 603 -12.12 16.78 18.63
CA ASP A 603 -11.21 17.87 19.01
C ASP A 603 -9.85 17.33 19.50
N LEU A 604 -9.84 16.27 20.33
CA LEU A 604 -8.61 15.61 20.79
C LEU A 604 -7.82 15.03 19.62
N ALA A 605 -8.48 14.37 18.65
CA ALA A 605 -7.82 13.88 17.44
C ALA A 605 -7.21 15.02 16.60
N THR A 606 -7.96 16.11 16.44
CA THR A 606 -7.51 17.30 15.69
C THR A 606 -6.31 17.98 16.36
N GLN A 607 -6.29 18.05 17.69
CA GLN A 607 -5.21 18.67 18.47
C GLN A 607 -3.94 17.82 18.55
N ASN A 608 -4.05 16.49 18.53
CA ASN A 608 -2.92 15.57 18.78
C ASN A 608 -2.53 14.73 17.53
N GLY A 609 -3.20 14.94 16.39
CA GLY A 609 -2.91 14.27 15.12
C GLY A 609 -3.45 12.84 15.02
N LYS A 610 -3.16 12.00 16.01
CA LYS A 610 -3.66 10.62 16.17
C LYS A 610 -4.02 10.35 17.63
N ILE A 611 -5.17 9.74 17.86
CA ILE A 611 -5.60 9.20 19.16
C ILE A 611 -6.18 7.79 19.01
N TYR A 612 -6.26 7.08 20.12
CA TYR A 612 -6.83 5.74 20.18
C TYR A 612 -8.07 5.74 21.06
N VAL A 613 -9.16 5.15 20.58
CA VAL A 613 -10.48 5.22 21.23
C VAL A 613 -11.02 3.81 21.45
N VAL A 614 -11.49 3.52 22.66
CA VAL A 614 -12.33 2.34 22.94
C VAL A 614 -13.62 2.81 23.56
N SER A 615 -14.75 2.24 23.16
CA SER A 615 -16.08 2.65 23.60
C SER A 615 -17.00 1.44 23.73
N GLY A 616 -18.03 1.53 24.55
CA GLY A 616 -18.99 0.44 24.70
C GLY A 616 -20.07 0.73 25.74
N PRO A 617 -21.07 -0.14 25.85
CA PRO A 617 -21.99 -0.16 26.97
C PRO A 617 -21.34 -0.75 28.24
N VAL A 618 -21.83 -0.34 29.41
CA VAL A 618 -21.47 -0.99 30.68
C VAL A 618 -22.44 -2.16 30.91
N LEU A 619 -21.97 -3.39 30.67
CA LEU A 619 -22.76 -4.63 30.76
C LEU A 619 -22.67 -5.30 32.15
N ASP A 620 -22.84 -4.52 33.22
CA ASP A 620 -22.70 -4.96 34.63
C ASP A 620 -23.88 -5.84 35.15
N LYS A 621 -24.55 -6.57 34.25
CA LYS A 621 -25.80 -7.35 34.42
C LYS A 621 -27.02 -6.53 34.87
N ASN A 622 -26.88 -5.26 35.22
CA ASN A 622 -27.98 -4.41 35.69
C ASN A 622 -28.52 -3.54 34.56
N TYR A 623 -29.11 -4.13 33.52
CA TYR A 623 -29.73 -3.41 32.39
C TYR A 623 -30.91 -2.50 32.82
N HIS A 624 -31.28 -1.51 32.01
CA HIS A 624 -32.51 -0.71 32.21
C HIS A 624 -33.74 -1.61 32.04
N GLU A 625 -33.82 -2.27 30.90
CA GLU A 625 -34.82 -3.25 30.54
C GLU A 625 -34.29 -4.17 29.44
N TRP A 626 -35.10 -5.15 29.04
CA TRP A 626 -34.90 -5.94 27.83
C TRP A 626 -35.96 -5.54 26.82
N ILE A 627 -35.56 -5.26 25.59
CA ILE A 627 -36.48 -5.17 24.47
C ILE A 627 -36.73 -6.59 23.99
N ASP A 628 -37.92 -7.10 24.26
CA ASP A 628 -38.33 -8.48 23.99
C ASP A 628 -39.69 -8.43 23.29
N ARG A 629 -39.70 -8.49 21.95
CA ARG A 629 -40.89 -8.27 21.10
C ARG A 629 -41.52 -9.57 20.58
N GLY A 630 -40.94 -10.75 20.84
CA GLY A 630 -41.45 -12.03 20.32
C GLY A 630 -41.15 -12.21 18.83
N VAL A 631 -42.17 -12.53 18.03
CA VAL A 631 -42.08 -12.62 16.56
C VAL A 631 -42.76 -11.37 15.98
N ASP A 632 -42.15 -10.69 15.00
CA ASP A 632 -42.69 -9.43 14.46
C ASP A 632 -44.05 -9.67 13.77
N ASP A 633 -44.97 -8.70 13.89
CA ASP A 633 -46.36 -8.83 13.42
C ASP A 633 -46.49 -8.94 11.88
N ASP A 634 -45.40 -8.72 11.14
CA ASP A 634 -45.30 -8.92 9.68
C ASP A 634 -44.79 -10.31 9.26
N GLY A 635 -44.41 -11.16 10.23
CA GLY A 635 -44.07 -12.56 10.01
C GLY A 635 -42.67 -12.82 9.46
N ASP A 636 -41.73 -11.87 9.56
CA ASP A 636 -40.35 -12.04 9.07
C ASP A 636 -39.41 -12.80 10.01
N GLY A 637 -39.77 -12.96 11.28
CA GLY A 637 -39.14 -13.91 12.22
C GLY A 637 -37.84 -13.47 12.89
N ASP A 638 -37.14 -12.46 12.36
CA ASP A 638 -35.80 -12.04 12.78
C ASP A 638 -35.84 -10.75 13.63
N ILE A 639 -36.37 -10.85 14.86
CA ILE A 639 -36.27 -9.81 15.90
C ILE A 639 -35.80 -10.38 17.24
N ASP A 640 -34.63 -9.93 17.67
CA ASP A 640 -33.93 -10.52 18.81
C ASP A 640 -34.23 -9.80 20.12
N LYS A 641 -33.84 -10.45 21.22
CA LYS A 641 -34.02 -9.93 22.56
C LYS A 641 -32.82 -9.08 22.97
N VAL A 642 -32.95 -7.76 22.87
CA VAL A 642 -31.83 -6.83 23.07
C VAL A 642 -31.81 -6.27 24.50
N ALA A 643 -30.65 -6.28 25.15
CA ALA A 643 -30.46 -5.61 26.44
C ALA A 643 -30.33 -4.09 26.26
N VAL A 644 -30.96 -3.31 27.14
CA VAL A 644 -30.78 -1.84 27.20
C VAL A 644 -29.77 -1.48 28.30
N PRO A 645 -28.55 -1.00 27.98
CA PRO A 645 -27.54 -0.68 28.99
C PRO A 645 -27.95 0.47 29.92
N LYS A 646 -27.45 0.47 31.17
CA LYS A 646 -27.64 1.60 32.11
C LYS A 646 -26.66 2.74 31.90
N ALA A 647 -25.51 2.48 31.29
CA ALA A 647 -24.50 3.47 31.01
C ALA A 647 -23.65 3.06 29.81
N TYR A 648 -22.95 4.03 29.24
CA TYR A 648 -21.96 3.87 28.18
C TYR A 648 -20.65 4.47 28.61
N TYR A 649 -19.55 3.87 28.17
CA TYR A 649 -18.22 4.38 28.42
C TYR A 649 -17.51 4.73 27.11
N LYS A 650 -16.60 5.68 27.21
CA LYS A 650 -15.60 5.98 26.17
C LYS A 650 -14.29 6.24 26.88
N VAL A 651 -13.20 5.67 26.37
CA VAL A 651 -11.85 5.90 26.86
C VAL A 651 -10.93 6.20 25.70
N VAL A 652 -10.06 7.18 25.90
CA VAL A 652 -9.16 7.73 24.88
C VAL A 652 -7.74 7.73 25.41
N LEU A 653 -6.81 7.17 24.64
CA LEU A 653 -5.36 7.36 24.82
C LEU A 653 -4.85 8.40 23.83
N VAL A 654 -4.09 9.34 24.35
CA VAL A 654 -3.35 10.36 23.61
C VAL A 654 -1.86 10.18 23.88
N LEU A 655 -1.02 10.19 22.84
CA LEU A 655 0.44 10.11 22.98
C LEU A 655 1.07 11.50 22.78
N LYS A 656 1.21 12.27 23.85
CA LYS A 656 1.81 13.62 23.80
C LYS A 656 3.33 13.52 23.87
N ASN A 657 4.00 13.69 22.75
CA ASN A 657 5.46 13.55 22.61
C ASN A 657 5.98 12.19 23.14
N GLY A 658 5.21 11.11 22.92
CA GLY A 658 5.50 9.77 23.42
C GLY A 658 5.04 9.48 24.86
N THR A 659 4.58 10.49 25.61
CA THR A 659 3.99 10.29 26.95
C THR A 659 2.51 9.94 26.84
N PRO A 660 2.03 8.84 27.45
CA PRO A 660 0.62 8.49 27.42
C PRO A 660 -0.23 9.36 28.37
N GLU A 661 -1.37 9.83 27.88
CA GLU A 661 -2.43 10.47 28.67
C GLU A 661 -3.76 9.76 28.37
N VAL A 662 -4.45 9.29 29.42
CA VAL A 662 -5.72 8.58 29.28
C VAL A 662 -6.89 9.39 29.85
N HIS A 663 -7.98 9.43 29.09
CA HIS A 663 -9.23 10.10 29.45
C HIS A 663 -10.37 9.07 29.40
N ALA A 664 -11.01 8.80 30.54
CA ALA A 664 -12.12 7.86 30.67
C ALA A 664 -13.40 8.57 31.09
N TRP A 665 -14.55 8.15 30.55
CA TRP A 665 -15.88 8.66 30.89
C TRP A 665 -16.90 7.53 31.01
N ILE A 666 -17.90 7.67 31.89
CA ILE A 666 -19.06 6.78 31.96
C ILE A 666 -20.37 7.58 32.08
N LEU A 667 -21.13 7.65 30.99
CA LEU A 667 -22.37 8.45 30.87
C LEU A 667 -23.61 7.57 31.11
N PRO A 668 -24.61 8.03 31.89
CA PRO A 668 -25.83 7.26 32.15
C PRO A 668 -26.83 7.34 30.99
N ASN A 669 -27.42 6.20 30.62
CA ASN A 669 -28.40 6.08 29.54
C ASN A 669 -29.83 6.40 30.04
N LYS A 670 -30.19 7.69 30.19
CA LYS A 670 -31.43 8.11 30.87
C LYS A 670 -32.26 9.06 30.01
N ASP A 671 -33.58 9.03 30.17
CA ASP A 671 -34.51 9.87 29.38
C ASP A 671 -34.64 11.33 29.86
N LYS A 672 -34.04 11.68 31.01
CA LYS A 672 -34.17 13.02 31.62
C LYS A 672 -32.92 13.43 32.40
N SER A 673 -32.27 14.51 31.96
CA SER A 673 -31.40 15.33 32.81
C SER A 673 -32.17 16.56 33.31
N GLN A 674 -32.48 16.60 34.61
CA GLN A 674 -32.86 17.87 35.25
C GLN A 674 -31.60 18.67 35.57
N GLY A 675 -31.30 19.68 34.75
CA GLY A 675 -30.19 20.61 34.95
C GLY A 675 -29.25 20.70 33.74
N ASN A 676 -28.55 21.84 33.62
CA ASN A 676 -27.75 22.26 32.47
C ASN A 676 -27.06 21.12 31.69
N LEU A 677 -27.56 20.91 30.47
CA LEU A 677 -26.95 20.16 29.38
C LEU A 677 -25.55 20.71 29.05
N ASN A 678 -24.72 19.86 28.44
CA ASN A 678 -23.30 20.05 28.10
C ASN A 678 -22.35 19.74 29.29
N LYS A 679 -22.44 18.54 29.86
CA LYS A 679 -21.62 18.14 31.02
C LYS A 679 -21.06 16.70 30.95
N TYR A 680 -20.75 16.18 29.77
CA TYR A 680 -19.90 14.98 29.60
C TYR A 680 -18.64 15.02 30.49
N SER A 681 -18.06 16.21 30.70
CA SER A 681 -16.92 16.45 31.59
C SER A 681 -17.16 16.09 33.07
N THR A 682 -18.41 16.13 33.56
CA THR A 682 -18.76 15.68 34.92
C THR A 682 -18.90 14.18 35.06
N TYR A 683 -18.92 13.45 33.94
CA TYR A 683 -18.93 11.98 33.88
C TYR A 683 -17.53 11.40 33.64
N LYS A 684 -16.46 12.21 33.78
CA LYS A 684 -15.07 11.74 33.70
C LYS A 684 -14.75 10.89 34.94
N VAL A 685 -14.17 9.72 34.72
CA VAL A 685 -13.78 8.74 35.74
C VAL A 685 -12.27 8.46 35.67
N THR A 686 -11.72 7.69 36.61
CA THR A 686 -10.37 7.13 36.47
C THR A 686 -10.39 5.90 35.56
N LEU A 687 -9.23 5.53 35.00
CA LEU A 687 -9.08 4.29 34.25
C LEU A 687 -9.46 3.07 35.10
N GLN A 688 -8.96 3.02 36.33
CA GLN A 688 -9.26 1.97 37.31
C GLN A 688 -10.76 1.85 37.64
N GLU A 689 -11.49 2.96 37.74
CA GLU A 689 -12.96 2.93 37.96
C GLU A 689 -13.67 2.33 36.74
N LEU A 690 -13.22 2.67 35.53
CA LEU A 690 -13.77 2.12 34.29
C LEU A 690 -13.49 0.61 34.17
N GLU A 691 -12.25 0.18 34.43
CA GLU A 691 -11.84 -1.22 34.45
C GLU A 691 -12.69 -2.03 35.44
N THR A 692 -12.83 -1.51 36.66
CA THR A 692 -13.65 -2.13 37.73
C THR A 692 -15.12 -2.29 37.30
N ARG A 693 -15.67 -1.36 36.53
CA ARG A 693 -17.08 -1.35 36.12
C ARG A 693 -17.40 -2.16 34.88
N THR A 694 -16.43 -2.35 33.99
CA THR A 694 -16.60 -3.10 32.73
C THR A 694 -16.02 -4.51 32.80
N ASN A 695 -15.12 -4.77 33.74
CA ASN A 695 -14.26 -5.96 33.76
C ASN A 695 -13.45 -6.10 32.46
N ILE A 696 -13.03 -4.97 31.90
CA ILE A 696 -12.11 -4.86 30.76
C ILE A 696 -10.86 -4.15 31.29
N ASP A 697 -9.70 -4.77 31.12
CA ASP A 697 -8.39 -4.14 31.34
C ASP A 697 -8.12 -3.15 30.20
N PHE A 698 -7.69 -1.89 30.42
CA PHE A 698 -7.55 -0.91 29.34
C PHE A 698 -6.12 -0.36 29.17
N PHE A 699 -5.59 -0.46 27.94
CA PHE A 699 -4.26 0.02 27.53
C PHE A 699 -3.07 -0.71 28.19
N ASN A 700 -3.25 -1.96 28.62
CA ASN A 700 -2.39 -2.68 29.57
C ASN A 700 -0.95 -3.02 29.15
N ARG A 701 -0.52 -2.62 27.93
CA ARG A 701 0.88 -2.71 27.45
C ARG A 701 1.52 -1.36 27.14
N VAL A 702 0.86 -0.26 27.44
CA VAL A 702 1.41 1.09 27.31
C VAL A 702 2.26 1.41 28.54
N GLN A 703 3.58 1.51 28.36
CA GLN A 703 4.48 1.82 29.48
C GLN A 703 4.21 3.22 30.04
N GLY A 704 3.97 3.31 31.35
CA GLY A 704 3.73 4.58 32.05
C GLY A 704 2.26 4.85 32.41
N LEU A 705 1.36 3.90 32.10
CA LEU A 705 0.06 3.75 32.76
C LEU A 705 0.17 2.70 33.88
#